data_AF-A0A543EG62-F1
#
_entry.id   AF-A0A543EG62-F1
#
_cell.length_a   1.000
_cell.length_b   1.000
_cell.length_c   1.000
_cell.angle_alpha   90.00
_cell.angle_beta   90.00
_cell.angle_gamma   90.00
#
_symmetry.space_group_name_H-M   'P 1'
#
loop_
_entity.id
_entity.type
_entity.pdbx_description
1 polymer ?
#
loop_
_entity_poly.entity_id
_entity_poly.type
_entity_poly.pdbx_seq_one_letter_code
_entity_poly.pdbx_strand_id
1 'polypeptide(L)'
;MNLGKYKNLIFYITTIAVFSALMYYFIIEGQTLEVKENIVANTSTGSTWDNFLESFKTNLHHPLALLLAQIVTIIMTARLFGWICMKIKQPTVIGEMIAGIVLGPSLVGMYFPEFSAFLFPKESLGNLQFLSQIGLILFMYIVGMELDLSVLRKKAHDAVVISHASIIIPFALGIGLSYFVYQEFAPDGIQFTSFALFIAISMSITAFPVLARIVQERNLQKTKLGTIVITCAAADDITAWCILAAVIAIVKAGSFTSSIYVIIMAIAYVFLMIKIVRPFLKRIGDLQAGKNTISKPMVAIFFLTLILSAYATEVIGIHALFGAFMAGAIMPENTKFRTLFIDKVEDVALVLLLPLFFVFTGLRTQIGLLNDSHLWMTAGFIILTAVLGKFAGSALTARFVGINWKESLTIGALMNTRGLMELIVLNIGYDLGVLSPEIFAMLVIMALFTTFMTGPALDFINFIFKSKKNQDESIQDNDSKYRVLLSFDKPESGSTLLKLAHNFTHKMNGNKSITAMNIAPVDEMHAYDINEYEESQFQNVIETSHDLNLEVTTLFKASTDIESDLTSITNKGHYDLLLIMLGKSMYEGSLLGRLLGFTTKIINPEKLLNTVKGKGNIFNNSPFDDFTLQILDKTNIPVGILVEKDFKAADKVFVPIFNLSDFYLLEYAKRLINNNNSQIIILDAAGQIRNNIEVKELIRSIEQVAPNHITLYNEKKIEKEFLNSQDLMLISSKSWKNLIDTKSLWLSDIPSTLIISNP
;
A
#
# COMPACT_ATOMS: atom_id res chain seq x y z
N MET A 1 -22.95 26.39 54.14
CA MET A 1 -23.04 26.54 52.67
C MET A 1 -21.72 27.09 52.15
N ASN A 2 -21.01 26.34 51.30
CA ASN A 2 -19.62 26.63 50.91
C ASN A 2 -19.54 27.79 49.90
N LEU A 3 -19.27 29.02 50.38
CA LEU A 3 -19.17 30.25 49.57
C LEU A 3 -18.05 30.23 48.51
N GLY A 4 -17.06 29.33 48.63
CA GLY A 4 -15.90 29.28 47.75
C GLY A 4 -16.20 28.84 46.31
N LYS A 5 -17.21 27.99 46.08
CA LYS A 5 -17.55 27.48 44.74
C LYS A 5 -18.21 28.56 43.86
N TYR A 6 -18.95 29.48 44.48
CA TYR A 6 -19.62 30.56 43.77
C TYR A 6 -18.74 31.79 43.58
N LYS A 7 -17.64 31.93 44.33
CA LYS A 7 -16.76 33.10 44.24
C LYS A 7 -16.13 33.27 42.84
N ASN A 8 -15.65 32.18 42.24
CA ASN A 8 -15.07 32.22 40.89
C ASN A 8 -16.12 32.43 39.82
N LEU A 9 -17.31 31.84 39.98
CA LEU A 9 -18.43 32.01 39.05
C LEU A 9 -18.98 33.46 39.10
N ILE A 10 -19.15 34.00 40.29
CA ILE A 10 -19.59 35.39 40.51
C ILE A 10 -18.53 36.34 39.96
N PHE A 11 -17.25 36.11 40.22
CA PHE A 11 -16.18 36.93 39.63
C PHE A 11 -16.17 36.87 38.11
N TYR A 12 -16.33 35.67 37.51
CA TYR A 12 -16.38 35.49 36.06
C TYR A 12 -17.58 36.20 35.42
N ILE A 13 -18.79 35.99 35.97
CA ILE A 13 -20.02 36.64 35.48
C ILE A 13 -19.96 38.16 35.67
N THR A 14 -19.48 38.63 36.82
CA THR A 14 -19.35 40.07 37.09
C THR A 14 -18.32 40.70 36.16
N THR A 15 -17.19 40.03 35.91
CA THR A 15 -16.16 40.50 34.97
C THR A 15 -16.73 40.59 33.56
N ILE A 16 -17.40 39.54 33.07
CA ILE A 16 -18.03 39.58 31.74
C ILE A 16 -19.07 40.70 31.66
N ALA A 17 -19.93 40.85 32.67
CA ALA A 17 -20.98 41.86 32.67
C ALA A 17 -20.40 43.28 32.67
N VAL A 18 -19.43 43.56 33.56
CA VAL A 18 -18.79 44.88 33.67
C VAL A 18 -18.02 45.21 32.41
N PHE A 19 -17.19 44.30 31.89
CA PHE A 19 -16.42 44.57 30.68
C PHE A 19 -17.28 44.60 29.42
N SER A 20 -18.40 43.85 29.35
CA SER A 20 -19.37 43.99 28.26
C SER A 20 -20.08 45.33 28.30
N ALA A 21 -20.46 45.81 29.49
CA ALA A 21 -21.04 47.14 29.66
C ALA A 21 -20.04 48.25 29.31
N LEU A 22 -18.77 48.11 29.70
CA LEU A 22 -17.69 49.03 29.32
C LEU A 22 -17.43 49.01 27.82
N MET A 23 -17.38 47.83 27.18
CA MET A 23 -17.25 47.72 25.72
C MET A 23 -18.43 48.39 25.01
N TYR A 24 -19.66 48.15 25.47
CA TYR A 24 -20.85 48.80 24.92
C TYR A 24 -20.79 50.33 25.07
N TYR A 25 -20.40 50.82 26.25
CA TYR A 25 -20.20 52.25 26.52
C TYR A 25 -19.13 52.85 25.58
N PHE A 26 -17.96 52.20 25.45
CA PHE A 26 -16.90 52.67 24.57
C PHE A 26 -17.27 52.61 23.08
N ILE A 27 -18.11 51.65 22.65
CA ILE A 27 -18.63 51.62 21.28
C ILE A 27 -19.56 52.81 21.02
N ILE A 28 -20.47 53.14 21.95
CA ILE A 28 -21.36 54.30 21.81
C ILE A 28 -20.55 55.60 21.77
N GLU A 29 -19.65 55.80 22.73
CA GLU A 29 -18.80 57.01 22.76
C GLU A 29 -17.88 57.07 21.53
N GLY A 30 -17.35 55.93 21.10
CA GLY A 30 -16.55 55.83 19.88
C GLY A 30 -17.30 56.25 18.62
N GLN A 31 -18.58 55.89 18.49
CA GLN A 31 -19.45 56.34 17.38
C GLN A 31 -19.65 57.86 17.36
N THR A 32 -19.53 58.56 18.50
CA THR A 32 -19.61 60.04 18.50
C THR A 32 -18.37 60.70 17.88
N LEU A 33 -17.24 59.98 17.83
CA LEU A 33 -15.99 60.46 17.22
C LEU A 33 -16.04 60.37 15.68
N GLU A 34 -16.94 59.56 15.13
CA GLU A 34 -17.12 59.32 13.70
C GLU A 34 -17.65 60.55 12.92
N VAL A 35 -18.19 61.54 13.62
CA VAL A 35 -18.84 62.74 13.03
C VAL A 35 -17.84 63.72 12.38
N LYS A 36 -16.53 63.56 12.60
CA LYS A 36 -15.50 64.53 12.17
C LYS A 36 -14.61 64.11 11.00
N GLU A 37 -14.71 62.90 10.48
CA GLU A 37 -13.98 62.47 9.28
C GLU A 37 -14.94 61.91 8.23
N ASN A 38 -14.57 62.05 6.95
CA ASN A 38 -15.28 61.43 5.83
C ASN A 38 -15.14 59.91 5.92
N ILE A 39 -15.93 59.27 6.79
CA ILE A 39 -16.04 57.83 6.84
C ILE A 39 -16.70 57.41 5.54
N VAL A 40 -15.98 56.62 4.75
CA VAL A 40 -16.53 55.90 3.61
C VAL A 40 -17.49 54.86 4.19
N ALA A 41 -18.73 55.28 4.47
CA ALA A 41 -19.79 54.35 4.74
C ALA A 41 -19.99 53.55 3.46
N ASN A 42 -19.55 52.29 3.46
CA ASN A 42 -19.96 51.30 2.46
C ASN A 42 -21.46 51.09 2.66
N THR A 43 -22.26 52.03 2.18
CA THR A 43 -23.71 51.95 2.10
C THR A 43 -24.00 50.92 1.02
N SER A 44 -23.95 49.65 1.41
CA SER A 44 -24.36 48.55 0.56
C SER A 44 -25.84 48.74 0.26
N THR A 45 -26.17 49.00 -1.00
CA THR A 45 -27.51 49.31 -1.50
C THR A 45 -28.42 48.08 -1.55
N GLY A 46 -27.93 46.89 -1.18
CA GLY A 46 -28.65 45.62 -1.17
C GLY A 46 -29.19 45.21 0.21
N SER A 47 -30.10 44.23 0.23
CA SER A 47 -30.61 43.68 1.48
C SER A 47 -29.48 43.04 2.32
N THR A 48 -29.69 42.88 3.63
CA THR A 48 -28.70 42.22 4.50
C THR A 48 -28.34 40.81 4.01
N TRP A 49 -29.30 40.14 3.36
CA TRP A 49 -29.09 38.84 2.72
C TRP A 49 -28.25 38.92 1.44
N ASP A 50 -28.45 39.94 0.61
CA ASP A 50 -27.64 40.14 -0.60
C ASP A 50 -26.18 40.43 -0.24
N ASN A 51 -25.96 41.24 0.80
CA ASN A 51 -24.62 41.55 1.29
C ASN A 51 -23.93 40.31 1.89
N PHE A 52 -24.69 39.45 2.58
CA PHE A 52 -24.19 38.15 3.05
C PHE A 52 -23.84 37.23 1.88
N LEU A 53 -24.71 37.11 0.87
CA LEU A 53 -24.45 36.28 -0.31
C LEU A 53 -23.24 36.77 -1.11
N GLU A 54 -23.07 38.08 -1.26
CA GLU A 54 -21.91 38.69 -1.91
C GLU A 54 -20.62 38.43 -1.12
N SER A 55 -20.66 38.62 0.20
CA SER A 55 -19.53 38.27 1.08
C SER A 55 -19.20 36.77 1.02
N PHE A 56 -20.20 35.90 1.04
CA PHE A 56 -20.02 34.45 0.95
C PHE A 56 -19.41 34.03 -0.39
N LYS A 57 -19.91 34.59 -1.50
CA LYS A 57 -19.32 34.38 -2.84
C LYS A 57 -17.87 34.86 -2.89
N THR A 58 -17.58 36.02 -2.30
CA THR A 58 -16.22 36.57 -2.24
C THR A 58 -15.29 35.65 -1.43
N ASN A 59 -15.76 35.15 -0.29
CA ASN A 59 -15.01 34.21 0.55
C ASN A 59 -14.77 32.86 -0.14
N LEU A 60 -15.70 32.38 -0.97
CA LEU A 60 -15.50 31.17 -1.78
C LEU A 60 -14.38 31.32 -2.82
N HIS A 61 -14.23 32.52 -3.39
CA HIS A 61 -13.17 32.82 -4.36
C HIS A 61 -11.85 33.22 -3.69
N HIS A 62 -11.81 33.31 -2.35
CA HIS A 62 -10.57 33.58 -1.63
C HIS A 62 -9.53 32.49 -1.96
N PRO A 63 -8.27 32.83 -2.32
CA PRO A 63 -7.30 31.85 -2.83
C PRO A 63 -7.10 30.62 -1.94
N LEU A 64 -7.13 30.81 -0.62
CA LEU A 64 -7.04 29.72 0.34
C LEU A 64 -8.29 28.83 0.34
N ALA A 65 -9.49 29.40 0.30
CA ALA A 65 -10.75 28.64 0.32
C ALA A 65 -10.86 27.78 -0.96
N LEU A 66 -10.52 28.39 -2.09
CA LEU A 66 -10.47 27.71 -3.38
C LEU A 66 -9.42 26.58 -3.38
N LEU A 67 -8.20 26.83 -2.91
CA LEU A 67 -7.17 25.80 -2.82
C LEU A 67 -7.60 24.62 -1.93
N LEU A 68 -8.24 24.88 -0.79
CA LEU A 68 -8.78 23.83 0.07
C LEU A 68 -9.89 23.03 -0.63
N ALA A 69 -10.79 23.70 -1.36
CA ALA A 69 -11.83 23.02 -2.15
C ALA A 69 -11.23 22.16 -3.28
N GLN A 70 -10.17 22.65 -3.94
CA GLN A 70 -9.40 21.89 -4.92
C GLN A 70 -8.77 20.65 -4.29
N ILE A 71 -8.04 20.79 -3.19
CA ILE A 71 -7.40 19.66 -2.48
C ILE A 71 -8.44 18.59 -2.13
N VAL A 72 -9.58 18.99 -1.54
CA VAL A 72 -10.67 18.07 -1.20
C VAL A 72 -11.17 17.32 -2.43
N THR A 73 -11.45 18.04 -3.52
CA THR A 73 -11.96 17.44 -4.76
C THR A 73 -10.93 16.51 -5.41
N ILE A 74 -9.66 16.92 -5.44
CA ILE A 74 -8.54 16.15 -5.99
C ILE A 74 -8.39 14.84 -5.23
N ILE A 75 -8.32 14.88 -3.89
CA ILE A 75 -8.14 13.66 -3.08
C ILE A 75 -9.32 12.71 -3.26
N MET A 76 -10.57 13.21 -3.20
CA MET A 76 -11.75 12.36 -3.37
C MET A 76 -11.75 11.67 -4.73
N THR A 77 -11.45 12.41 -5.80
CA THR A 77 -11.47 11.88 -7.17
C THR A 77 -10.29 10.93 -7.40
N ALA A 78 -9.07 11.30 -6.98
CA ALA A 78 -7.89 10.46 -7.08
C ALA A 78 -8.06 9.12 -6.33
N ARG A 79 -8.66 9.14 -5.13
CA ARG A 79 -8.96 7.91 -4.37
C ARG A 79 -10.01 7.04 -5.04
N LEU A 80 -11.05 7.65 -5.62
CA LEU A 80 -12.07 6.92 -6.38
C LEU A 80 -11.46 6.18 -7.58
N PHE A 81 -10.70 6.89 -8.42
CA PHE A 81 -10.06 6.27 -9.59
C PHE A 81 -8.93 5.30 -9.21
N GLY A 82 -8.17 5.60 -8.15
CA GLY A 82 -7.19 4.67 -7.60
C GLY A 82 -7.83 3.35 -7.15
N TRP A 83 -8.98 3.42 -6.48
CA TRP A 83 -9.76 2.23 -6.10
C TRP A 83 -10.26 1.44 -7.32
N ILE A 84 -10.74 2.12 -8.36
CA ILE A 84 -11.13 1.46 -9.63
C ILE A 84 -9.93 0.75 -10.26
N CYS A 85 -8.76 1.40 -10.32
CA CYS A 85 -7.53 0.82 -10.86
C CYS A 85 -7.10 -0.43 -10.07
N MET A 86 -7.15 -0.39 -8.73
CA MET A 86 -6.85 -1.58 -7.91
C MET A 86 -7.78 -2.75 -8.25
N LYS A 87 -9.08 -2.51 -8.45
CA LYS A 87 -10.05 -3.56 -8.82
C LYS A 87 -9.74 -4.22 -10.16
N ILE A 88 -9.15 -3.49 -11.10
CA ILE A 88 -8.68 -4.03 -12.40
C ILE A 88 -7.22 -4.47 -12.39
N LYS A 89 -6.60 -4.61 -11.20
CA LYS A 89 -5.19 -5.03 -10.99
C LYS A 89 -4.17 -4.09 -11.63
N GLN A 90 -4.45 -2.79 -11.59
CA GLN A 90 -3.56 -1.72 -12.05
C GLN A 90 -3.06 -0.88 -10.86
N PRO A 91 -1.84 -0.33 -10.93
CA PRO A 91 -1.31 0.55 -9.88
C PRO A 91 -2.21 1.76 -9.63
N THR A 92 -2.36 2.16 -8.36
CA THR A 92 -3.20 3.30 -7.94
C THR A 92 -2.82 4.61 -8.63
N VAL A 93 -1.52 4.83 -8.85
CA VAL A 93 -0.95 6.01 -9.51
C VAL A 93 -1.57 6.27 -10.89
N ILE A 94 -1.89 5.21 -11.65
CA ILE A 94 -2.57 5.35 -12.95
C ILE A 94 -3.95 5.98 -12.75
N GLY A 95 -4.68 5.55 -11.73
CA GLY A 95 -5.99 6.10 -11.37
C GLY A 95 -5.91 7.56 -10.96
N GLU A 96 -4.87 7.93 -10.19
CA GLU A 96 -4.66 9.33 -9.77
C GLU A 96 -4.40 10.26 -10.96
N MET A 97 -3.66 9.80 -11.97
CA MET A 97 -3.48 10.54 -13.22
C MET A 97 -4.77 10.65 -14.03
N ILE A 98 -5.50 9.54 -14.19
CA ILE A 98 -6.79 9.52 -14.90
C ILE A 98 -7.76 10.47 -14.22
N ALA A 99 -7.80 10.52 -12.89
CA ALA A 99 -8.59 11.48 -12.14
C ALA A 99 -8.27 12.93 -12.54
N GLY A 100 -7.00 13.26 -12.77
CA GLY A 100 -6.61 14.59 -13.25
C GLY A 100 -7.07 14.88 -14.67
N ILE A 101 -6.94 13.92 -15.58
CA ILE A 101 -7.42 14.05 -16.96
C ILE A 101 -8.94 14.25 -16.97
N VAL A 102 -9.65 13.51 -16.10
CA VAL A 102 -11.10 13.60 -15.91
C VAL A 102 -11.50 14.96 -15.37
N LEU A 103 -10.86 15.45 -14.31
CA LEU A 103 -11.11 16.79 -13.74
C LEU A 103 -10.68 17.92 -14.69
N GLY A 104 -9.78 17.62 -15.60
CA GLY A 104 -9.19 18.56 -16.55
C GLY A 104 -10.11 18.95 -17.70
N PRO A 105 -9.58 19.73 -18.65
CA PRO A 105 -10.32 20.20 -19.82
C PRO A 105 -10.79 19.06 -20.73
N SER A 106 -10.15 17.88 -20.65
CA SER A 106 -10.44 16.73 -21.50
C SER A 106 -11.79 16.06 -21.23
N LEU A 107 -12.40 16.24 -20.04
CA LEU A 107 -13.71 15.68 -19.73
C LEU A 107 -14.61 16.65 -18.94
N VAL A 108 -14.31 16.91 -17.67
CA VAL A 108 -15.15 17.81 -16.84
C VAL A 108 -15.14 19.23 -17.40
N GLY A 109 -13.99 19.76 -17.82
CA GLY A 109 -13.95 21.08 -18.43
C GLY A 109 -14.67 21.18 -19.78
N MET A 110 -14.83 20.05 -20.49
CA MET A 110 -15.57 20.00 -21.77
C MET A 110 -17.09 19.94 -21.55
N TYR A 111 -17.56 19.05 -20.65
CA TYR A 111 -19.00 18.83 -20.43
C TYR A 111 -19.60 19.72 -19.33
N PHE A 112 -18.78 20.22 -18.39
CA PHE A 112 -19.18 21.06 -17.26
C PHE A 112 -18.22 22.26 -17.11
N PRO A 113 -18.13 23.16 -18.12
CA PRO A 113 -17.16 24.24 -18.15
C PRO A 113 -17.32 25.23 -16.99
N GLU A 114 -18.55 25.49 -16.54
CA GLU A 114 -18.83 26.38 -15.40
C GLU A 114 -18.28 25.82 -14.08
N PHE A 115 -18.44 24.52 -13.86
CA PHE A 115 -17.90 23.83 -12.69
C PHE A 115 -16.37 23.83 -12.72
N SER A 116 -15.78 23.55 -13.88
CA SER A 116 -14.32 23.58 -14.07
C SER A 116 -13.75 24.99 -13.88
N ALA A 117 -14.41 26.03 -14.39
CA ALA A 117 -13.99 27.42 -14.21
C ALA A 117 -14.11 27.89 -12.76
N PHE A 118 -15.13 27.43 -12.03
CA PHE A 118 -15.28 27.71 -10.61
C PHE A 118 -14.20 27.04 -9.76
N LEU A 119 -13.94 25.75 -9.99
CA LEU A 119 -13.05 24.96 -9.15
C LEU A 119 -11.57 25.07 -9.55
N PHE A 120 -11.27 25.19 -10.84
CA PHE A 120 -9.91 25.26 -11.40
C PHE A 120 -9.71 26.50 -12.29
N PRO A 121 -9.95 27.73 -11.80
CA PRO A 121 -9.64 28.93 -12.56
C PRO A 121 -8.13 29.03 -12.80
N LYS A 122 -7.72 29.54 -13.97
CA LYS A 122 -6.31 29.60 -14.40
C LYS A 122 -5.40 30.26 -13.37
N GLU A 123 -5.88 31.30 -12.69
CA GLU A 123 -5.14 32.05 -11.66
C GLU A 123 -4.80 31.20 -10.43
N SER A 124 -5.60 30.17 -10.12
CA SER A 124 -5.39 29.29 -8.97
C SER A 124 -4.40 28.15 -9.25
N LEU A 125 -4.17 27.81 -10.53
CA LEU A 125 -3.35 26.66 -10.92
C LEU A 125 -1.89 26.82 -10.46
N GLY A 126 -1.37 28.05 -10.37
CA GLY A 126 -0.03 28.31 -9.83
C GLY A 126 0.11 27.93 -8.35
N ASN A 127 -0.91 28.17 -7.53
CA ASN A 127 -0.90 27.78 -6.12
C ASN A 127 -0.93 26.25 -5.97
N LEU A 128 -1.75 25.59 -6.78
CA LEU A 128 -1.82 24.13 -6.84
C LEU A 128 -0.48 23.54 -7.31
N GLN A 129 0.13 24.12 -8.35
CA GLN A 129 1.46 23.73 -8.84
C GLN A 129 2.48 23.83 -7.72
N PHE A 130 2.57 24.98 -7.04
CA PHE A 130 3.53 25.18 -5.96
C PHE A 130 3.39 24.15 -4.85
N LEU A 131 2.16 23.90 -4.38
CA LEU A 131 1.92 22.90 -3.34
C LEU A 131 2.27 21.47 -3.82
N SER A 132 1.96 21.13 -5.08
CA SER A 132 2.34 19.84 -5.66
C SER A 132 3.86 19.64 -5.75
N GLN A 133 4.62 20.71 -6.02
CA GLN A 133 6.09 20.67 -6.06
C GLN A 133 6.69 20.44 -4.67
N ILE A 134 6.10 21.01 -3.60
CA ILE A 134 6.50 20.69 -2.22
C ILE A 134 6.28 19.20 -1.93
N GLY A 135 5.14 18.63 -2.38
CA GLY A 135 4.89 17.20 -2.32
C GLY A 135 5.96 16.37 -3.00
N LEU A 136 6.33 16.74 -4.23
CA LEU A 136 7.38 16.07 -4.98
C LEU A 136 8.75 16.21 -4.34
N ILE A 137 9.09 17.34 -3.73
CA ILE A 137 10.36 17.52 -2.99
C ILE A 137 10.41 16.54 -1.82
N LEU A 138 9.34 16.42 -1.04
CA LEU A 138 9.28 15.47 0.08
C LEU A 138 9.36 14.02 -0.43
N PHE A 139 8.65 13.71 -1.50
CA PHE A 139 8.67 12.39 -2.11
C PHE A 139 10.06 12.03 -2.67
N MET A 140 10.73 12.94 -3.38
CA MET A 140 12.09 12.73 -3.90
C MET A 140 13.12 12.56 -2.79
N TYR A 141 12.92 13.24 -1.68
CA TYR A 141 13.73 13.04 -0.49
C TYR A 141 13.54 11.63 0.10
N ILE A 142 12.30 11.13 0.17
CA ILE A 142 12.02 9.73 0.57
C ILE A 142 12.68 8.75 -0.39
N VAL A 143 12.51 8.92 -1.70
CA VAL A 143 13.15 8.06 -2.72
C VAL A 143 14.67 8.05 -2.56
N GLY A 144 15.29 9.21 -2.32
CA GLY A 144 16.71 9.29 -2.01
C GLY A 144 17.09 8.53 -0.74
N MET A 145 16.26 8.62 0.31
CA MET A 145 16.41 7.87 1.56
C MET A 145 16.01 6.40 1.46
N GLU A 146 15.45 5.90 0.37
CA GLU A 146 15.22 4.47 0.13
C GLU A 146 16.39 3.85 -0.64
N LEU A 147 17.11 4.67 -1.42
CA LEU A 147 18.23 4.22 -2.23
C LEU A 147 19.37 3.65 -1.36
N ASP A 148 19.68 2.36 -1.54
CA ASP A 148 20.86 1.73 -0.93
C ASP A 148 22.04 1.69 -1.93
N LEU A 149 22.91 2.69 -1.82
CA LEU A 149 24.13 2.79 -2.63
C LEU A 149 25.11 1.62 -2.39
N SER A 150 25.06 0.97 -1.22
CA SER A 150 25.93 -0.16 -0.89
C SER A 150 25.52 -1.42 -1.65
N VAL A 151 24.21 -1.63 -1.79
CA VAL A 151 23.62 -2.71 -2.58
C VAL A 151 23.89 -2.51 -4.07
N LEU A 152 23.75 -1.27 -4.57
CA LEU A 152 24.10 -0.94 -5.95
C LEU A 152 25.58 -1.23 -6.25
N ARG A 153 26.48 -0.93 -5.31
CA ARG A 153 27.92 -1.17 -5.46
C ARG A 153 28.32 -2.65 -5.41
N LYS A 154 27.57 -3.49 -4.67
CA LYS A 154 27.86 -4.91 -4.47
C LYS A 154 27.23 -5.83 -5.53
N LYS A 155 26.38 -5.31 -6.42
CA LYS A 155 25.59 -6.10 -7.37
C LYS A 155 26.16 -6.11 -8.81
N ALA A 156 25.75 -7.13 -9.55
CA ALA A 156 26.38 -7.63 -10.78
C ALA A 156 26.56 -6.55 -11.85
N HIS A 157 27.77 -6.49 -12.43
CA HIS A 157 28.12 -5.75 -13.64
C HIS A 157 27.00 -5.79 -14.70
N ASP A 158 26.37 -6.95 -14.84
CA ASP A 158 25.24 -7.24 -15.70
C ASP A 158 24.04 -6.28 -15.54
N ALA A 159 23.65 -5.95 -14.31
CA ALA A 159 22.52 -5.04 -14.05
C ALA A 159 22.83 -3.61 -14.52
N VAL A 160 24.08 -3.16 -14.33
CA VAL A 160 24.52 -1.83 -14.78
C VAL A 160 24.56 -1.75 -16.30
N VAL A 161 25.00 -2.81 -16.98
CA VAL A 161 25.00 -2.89 -18.44
C VAL A 161 23.57 -2.86 -19.00
N ILE A 162 22.65 -3.64 -18.41
CA ILE A 162 21.24 -3.65 -18.80
C ILE A 162 20.62 -2.26 -18.61
N SER A 163 20.86 -1.62 -17.47
CA SER A 163 20.40 -0.26 -17.15
C SER A 163 20.89 0.79 -18.16
N HIS A 164 22.20 0.86 -18.41
CA HIS A 164 22.71 1.86 -19.36
C HIS A 164 22.22 1.61 -20.79
N ALA A 165 22.06 0.34 -21.20
CA ALA A 165 21.46 0.03 -22.48
C ALA A 165 19.96 0.42 -22.54
N SER A 166 19.21 0.23 -21.45
CA SER A 166 17.80 0.65 -21.34
C SER A 166 17.59 2.15 -21.28
N ILE A 167 18.68 2.92 -21.15
CA ILE A 167 18.70 4.38 -21.35
C ILE A 167 19.16 4.71 -22.76
N ILE A 168 20.36 4.27 -23.16
CA ILE A 168 21.02 4.72 -24.41
C ILE A 168 20.21 4.35 -25.65
N ILE A 169 19.63 3.14 -25.70
CA ILE A 169 18.85 2.67 -26.86
C ILE A 169 17.60 3.55 -27.07
N PRO A 170 16.68 3.69 -26.09
CA PRO A 170 15.54 4.57 -26.27
C PRO A 170 15.92 6.04 -26.37
N PHE A 171 17.03 6.48 -25.79
CA PHE A 171 17.52 7.86 -25.96
C PHE A 171 17.87 8.14 -27.42
N ALA A 172 18.65 7.25 -28.04
CA ALA A 172 19.01 7.37 -29.45
C ALA A 172 17.78 7.30 -30.36
N LEU A 173 16.83 6.40 -30.06
CA LEU A 173 15.56 6.32 -30.79
C LEU A 173 14.69 7.57 -30.59
N GLY A 174 14.71 8.19 -29.41
CA GLY A 174 14.01 9.44 -29.14
C GLY A 174 14.60 10.63 -29.90
N ILE A 175 15.94 10.71 -30.05
CA ILE A 175 16.58 11.67 -30.96
C ILE A 175 16.13 11.41 -32.40
N GLY A 176 16.13 10.14 -32.84
CA GLY A 176 15.66 9.76 -34.16
C GLY A 176 14.19 10.14 -34.41
N LEU A 177 13.32 9.87 -33.45
CA LEU A 177 11.91 10.26 -33.47
C LEU A 177 11.75 11.78 -33.57
N SER A 178 12.58 12.53 -32.84
CA SER A 178 12.57 14.00 -32.85
C SER A 178 12.82 14.58 -34.23
N TYR A 179 13.64 13.94 -35.06
CA TYR A 179 13.85 14.36 -36.45
C TYR A 179 12.54 14.42 -37.25
N PHE A 180 11.61 13.49 -37.00
CA PHE A 180 10.33 13.43 -37.70
C PHE A 180 9.27 14.36 -37.12
N VAL A 181 9.25 14.54 -35.80
CA VAL A 181 8.18 15.31 -35.13
C VAL A 181 8.55 16.79 -34.86
N TYR A 182 9.82 17.17 -34.97
CA TYR A 182 10.28 18.52 -34.63
C TYR A 182 9.61 19.62 -35.47
N GLN A 183 9.52 19.46 -36.79
CA GLN A 183 8.98 20.49 -37.69
C GLN A 183 7.51 20.84 -37.39
N GLU A 184 6.74 19.87 -36.91
CA GLU A 184 5.30 20.03 -36.67
C GLU A 184 4.99 20.43 -35.23
N PHE A 185 5.75 19.91 -34.25
CA PHE A 185 5.38 20.02 -32.85
C PHE A 185 6.33 20.82 -31.98
N ALA A 186 7.52 21.18 -32.46
CA ALA A 186 8.42 22.01 -31.66
C ALA A 186 7.87 23.45 -31.59
N PRO A 187 7.74 24.04 -30.38
CA PRO A 187 7.33 25.44 -30.25
C PRO A 187 8.30 26.39 -30.95
N ASP A 188 7.78 27.52 -31.44
CA ASP A 188 8.56 28.54 -32.14
C ASP A 188 9.76 29.01 -31.29
N GLY A 189 10.95 29.03 -31.90
CA GLY A 189 12.19 29.48 -31.25
C GLY A 189 12.93 28.42 -30.42
N ILE A 190 12.38 27.22 -30.26
CA ILE A 190 13.09 26.10 -29.62
C ILE A 190 14.05 25.43 -30.60
N GLN A 191 15.32 25.28 -30.20
CA GLN A 191 16.33 24.61 -31.02
C GLN A 191 16.08 23.09 -31.09
N PHE A 192 16.39 22.47 -32.23
CA PHE A 192 16.32 21.02 -32.43
C PHE A 192 17.01 20.24 -31.30
N THR A 193 18.20 20.66 -30.88
CA THR A 193 18.94 19.99 -29.81
C THR A 193 18.16 19.97 -28.50
N SER A 194 17.55 21.08 -28.09
CA SER A 194 16.76 21.18 -26.87
C SER A 194 15.54 20.28 -26.91
N PHE A 195 14.79 20.33 -28.01
CA PHE A 195 13.63 19.50 -28.24
C PHE A 195 14.00 18.01 -28.29
N ALA A 196 15.01 17.65 -29.07
CA ALA A 196 15.45 16.27 -29.25
C ALA A 196 15.97 15.65 -27.96
N LEU A 197 16.70 16.41 -27.14
CA LEU A 197 17.15 15.94 -25.83
C LEU A 197 15.98 15.72 -24.87
N PHE A 198 14.95 16.56 -24.90
CA PHE A 198 13.75 16.39 -24.06
C PHE A 198 12.90 15.19 -24.49
N ILE A 199 12.71 14.97 -25.79
CA ILE A 199 12.04 13.75 -26.28
C ILE A 199 12.88 12.52 -25.93
N ALA A 200 14.19 12.56 -26.17
CA ALA A 200 15.10 11.45 -25.89
C ALA A 200 15.11 11.02 -24.43
N ILE A 201 15.21 11.99 -23.51
CA ILE A 201 15.17 11.67 -22.08
C ILE A 201 13.78 11.19 -21.67
N SER A 202 12.71 11.77 -22.21
CA SER A 202 11.34 11.29 -21.97
C SER A 202 11.19 9.83 -22.41
N MET A 203 11.81 9.41 -23.53
CA MET A 203 11.84 8.00 -23.95
C MET A 203 12.71 7.10 -23.06
N SER A 204 13.55 7.63 -22.17
CA SER A 204 14.60 6.86 -21.50
C SER A 204 14.42 6.65 -20.01
N ILE A 205 13.46 7.30 -19.37
CA ILE A 205 13.27 7.26 -17.90
C ILE A 205 12.46 6.03 -17.46
N THR A 206 12.94 5.27 -16.49
CA THR A 206 12.16 4.20 -15.85
C THR A 206 11.56 4.77 -14.57
N ALA A 207 10.38 4.32 -14.12
CA ALA A 207 9.84 4.74 -12.83
C ALA A 207 10.19 3.71 -11.75
N PHE A 208 11.34 3.89 -11.07
CA PHE A 208 11.77 2.97 -10.01
C PHE A 208 10.71 2.70 -8.94
N PRO A 209 10.02 3.70 -8.33
CA PRO A 209 9.05 3.43 -7.26
C PRO A 209 7.86 2.57 -7.73
N VAL A 210 7.34 2.87 -8.93
CA VAL A 210 6.22 2.11 -9.51
C VAL A 210 6.66 0.68 -9.85
N LEU A 211 7.86 0.54 -10.41
CA LEU A 211 8.44 -0.75 -10.75
C LEU A 211 8.71 -1.60 -9.50
N ALA A 212 9.27 -1.02 -8.44
CA ALA A 212 9.50 -1.71 -7.17
C ALA A 212 8.19 -2.23 -6.56
N ARG A 213 7.13 -1.41 -6.60
CA ARG A 213 5.78 -1.81 -6.18
C ARG A 213 5.25 -2.96 -7.04
N ILE A 214 5.36 -2.91 -8.36
CA ILE A 214 4.94 -4.01 -9.25
C ILE A 214 5.72 -5.30 -8.94
N VAL A 215 7.02 -5.20 -8.71
CA VAL A 215 7.86 -6.35 -8.33
C VAL A 215 7.42 -6.97 -7.00
N GLN A 216 7.06 -6.14 -6.02
CA GLN A 216 6.52 -6.57 -4.71
C GLN A 216 5.14 -7.23 -4.85
N GLU A 217 4.21 -6.59 -5.55
CA GLU A 217 2.85 -7.10 -5.80
C GLU A 217 2.88 -8.42 -6.60
N ARG A 218 3.85 -8.60 -7.49
CA ARG A 218 4.07 -9.84 -8.25
C ARG A 218 4.92 -10.88 -7.50
N ASN A 219 5.30 -10.62 -6.24
CA ASN A 219 6.13 -11.51 -5.41
C ASN A 219 7.49 -11.88 -6.06
N LEU A 220 8.06 -10.97 -6.85
CA LEU A 220 9.33 -11.16 -7.54
C LEU A 220 10.53 -10.63 -6.74
N GLN A 221 10.32 -9.85 -5.67
CA GLN A 221 11.34 -9.11 -4.93
C GLN A 221 12.47 -9.99 -4.36
N LYS A 222 12.14 -11.22 -3.93
CA LYS A 222 13.13 -12.18 -3.38
C LYS A 222 13.80 -13.04 -4.45
N THR A 223 13.38 -12.92 -5.71
CA THR A 223 13.97 -13.68 -6.80
C THR A 223 15.25 -12.99 -7.30
N LYS A 224 16.15 -13.76 -7.91
CA LYS A 224 17.33 -13.20 -8.61
C LYS A 224 16.92 -12.16 -9.66
N LEU A 225 15.81 -12.42 -10.36
CA LEU A 225 15.21 -11.54 -11.35
C LEU A 225 14.78 -10.19 -10.75
N GLY A 226 14.00 -10.22 -9.66
CA GLY A 226 13.58 -9.00 -8.96
C GLY A 226 14.76 -8.20 -8.44
N THR A 227 15.79 -8.89 -7.91
CA THR A 227 17.04 -8.26 -7.51
C THR A 227 17.74 -7.53 -8.66
N ILE A 228 17.86 -8.16 -9.83
CA ILE A 228 18.46 -7.54 -11.03
C ILE A 228 17.62 -6.33 -11.45
N VAL A 229 16.31 -6.50 -11.60
CA VAL A 229 15.36 -5.46 -12.05
C VAL A 229 15.37 -4.23 -11.14
N ILE A 230 15.30 -4.41 -9.82
CA ILE A 230 15.36 -3.32 -8.84
C ILE A 230 16.70 -2.58 -8.94
N THR A 231 17.79 -3.32 -9.13
CA THR A 231 19.14 -2.73 -9.25
C THR A 231 19.29 -1.94 -10.56
N CYS A 232 18.76 -2.47 -11.67
CA CYS A 232 18.72 -1.75 -12.95
C CYS A 232 17.90 -0.46 -12.82
N ALA A 233 16.71 -0.54 -12.24
CA ALA A 233 15.84 0.62 -12.08
C ALA A 233 16.44 1.70 -11.17
N ALA A 234 17.12 1.30 -10.08
CA ALA A 234 17.83 2.25 -9.22
C ALA A 234 19.01 2.92 -9.95
N ALA A 235 19.77 2.18 -10.75
CA ALA A 235 20.83 2.73 -11.59
C ALA A 235 20.26 3.66 -12.68
N ASP A 236 19.13 3.30 -13.27
CA ASP A 236 18.42 4.10 -14.26
C ASP A 236 18.01 5.45 -13.68
N ASP A 237 17.40 5.47 -12.48
CA ASP A 237 16.93 6.70 -11.84
C ASP A 237 18.09 7.67 -11.55
N ILE A 238 19.20 7.18 -10.99
CA ILE A 238 20.41 8.01 -10.75
C ILE A 238 20.93 8.59 -12.06
N THR A 239 21.02 7.75 -13.10
CA THR A 239 21.56 8.15 -14.41
C THR A 239 20.62 9.13 -15.11
N ALA A 240 19.31 8.90 -15.03
CA ALA A 240 18.27 9.76 -15.59
C ALA A 240 18.31 11.16 -14.97
N TRP A 241 18.52 11.27 -13.65
CA TRP A 241 18.67 12.58 -12.99
C TRP A 241 19.92 13.33 -13.44
N CYS A 242 21.04 12.63 -13.62
CA CYS A 242 22.26 13.23 -14.16
C CYS A 242 22.05 13.72 -15.60
N ILE A 243 21.40 12.91 -16.44
CA ILE A 243 21.07 13.28 -17.83
C ILE A 243 20.08 14.46 -17.83
N LEU A 244 19.04 14.44 -17.00
CA LEU A 244 18.05 15.52 -16.92
C LEU A 244 18.70 16.83 -16.50
N ALA A 245 19.58 16.80 -15.50
CA ALA A 245 20.33 17.99 -15.08
C ALA A 245 21.17 18.56 -16.24
N ALA A 246 21.83 17.70 -17.01
CA ALA A 246 22.58 18.12 -18.20
C ALA A 246 21.66 18.69 -19.30
N VAL A 247 20.51 18.05 -19.55
CA VAL A 247 19.52 18.53 -20.54
C VAL A 247 18.98 19.90 -20.13
N ILE A 248 18.55 20.08 -18.88
CA ILE A 248 18.05 21.36 -18.38
C ILE A 248 19.14 22.43 -18.47
N ALA A 249 20.38 22.10 -18.10
CA ALA A 249 21.51 23.03 -18.21
C ALA A 249 21.70 23.51 -19.65
N ILE A 250 21.64 22.60 -20.64
CA ILE A 250 21.75 22.94 -22.06
C ILE A 250 20.59 23.82 -22.53
N VAL A 251 19.36 23.50 -22.12
CA VAL A 251 18.15 24.24 -22.52
C VAL A 251 18.10 25.64 -21.90
N LYS A 252 18.28 25.77 -20.59
CA LYS A 252 18.18 27.06 -19.87
C LYS A 252 19.31 28.01 -20.20
N ALA A 253 20.51 27.48 -20.42
CA ALA A 253 21.68 28.30 -20.65
C ALA A 253 21.61 29.07 -21.98
N GLY A 254 20.87 28.57 -22.97
CA GLY A 254 20.74 29.19 -24.31
C GLY A 254 22.03 29.24 -25.13
N SER A 255 23.18 28.97 -24.51
CA SER A 255 24.52 28.89 -25.12
C SER A 255 25.34 27.77 -24.46
N PHE A 256 26.26 27.20 -25.23
CA PHE A 256 27.16 26.15 -24.75
C PHE A 256 28.05 26.62 -23.57
N THR A 257 28.46 27.89 -23.59
CA THR A 257 29.34 28.48 -22.56
C THR A 257 28.63 28.65 -21.22
N SER A 258 27.37 29.13 -21.22
CA SER A 258 26.55 29.24 -19.99
C SER A 258 26.22 27.86 -19.38
N SER A 259 26.07 26.83 -20.22
CA SER A 259 25.82 25.45 -19.77
C SER A 259 26.98 24.91 -18.92
N ILE A 260 28.21 25.31 -19.25
CA ILE A 260 29.42 24.88 -18.54
C ILE A 260 29.45 25.38 -17.08
N TYR A 261 28.97 26.62 -16.83
CA TYR A 261 28.91 27.16 -15.47
C TYR A 261 27.93 26.38 -14.61
N VAL A 262 26.75 26.03 -15.16
CA VAL A 262 25.75 25.21 -14.47
C VAL A 262 26.33 23.84 -14.14
N ILE A 263 27.02 23.20 -15.08
CA ILE A 263 27.66 21.89 -14.87
C ILE A 263 28.75 21.97 -13.77
N ILE A 264 29.61 23.00 -13.81
CA ILE A 264 30.65 23.18 -12.78
C ILE A 264 30.02 23.38 -11.40
N MET A 265 28.98 24.22 -11.31
CA MET A 265 28.25 24.45 -10.05
C MET A 265 27.54 23.19 -9.56
N ALA A 266 26.98 22.38 -10.46
CA ALA A 266 26.38 21.08 -10.13
C ALA A 266 27.42 20.12 -9.53
N ILE A 267 28.60 20.01 -10.16
CA ILE A 267 29.71 19.16 -9.67
C ILE A 267 30.19 19.67 -8.30
N ALA A 268 30.36 20.98 -8.14
CA ALA A 268 30.75 21.58 -6.88
C ALA A 268 29.72 21.31 -5.76
N TYR A 269 28.43 21.41 -6.09
CA TYR A 269 27.34 21.07 -5.18
C TYR A 269 27.36 19.60 -4.76
N VAL A 270 27.51 18.65 -5.70
CA VAL A 270 27.61 17.22 -5.38
C VAL A 270 28.83 16.95 -4.50
N PHE A 271 29.96 17.58 -4.79
CA PHE A 271 31.16 17.46 -3.97
C PHE A 271 30.94 17.97 -2.54
N LEU A 272 30.29 19.14 -2.37
CA LEU A 272 29.91 19.69 -1.08
C LEU A 272 29.01 18.73 -0.29
N MET A 273 27.98 18.18 -0.93
CA MET A 273 27.05 17.23 -0.31
C MET A 273 27.75 15.97 0.18
N ILE A 274 28.64 15.39 -0.64
CA ILE A 274 29.34 14.14 -0.31
C ILE A 274 30.46 14.36 0.73
N LYS A 275 31.24 15.45 0.62
CA LYS A 275 32.45 15.65 1.44
C LYS A 275 32.21 16.41 2.73
N ILE A 276 31.18 17.26 2.79
CA ILE A 276 30.92 18.10 3.96
C ILE A 276 29.61 17.71 4.63
N VAL A 277 28.50 17.66 3.87
CA VAL A 277 27.16 17.43 4.46
C VAL A 277 27.00 15.99 4.94
N ARG A 278 27.36 14.98 4.12
CA ARG A 278 27.29 13.56 4.50
C ARG A 278 28.02 13.23 5.81
N PRO A 279 29.32 13.59 6.01
CA PRO A 279 29.99 13.28 7.27
C PRO A 279 29.43 14.06 8.45
N PHE A 280 28.91 15.28 8.24
CA PHE A 280 28.19 16.03 9.26
C PHE A 280 26.92 15.31 9.71
N LEU A 281 26.06 14.90 8.77
CA LEU A 281 24.84 14.14 9.06
C LEU A 281 25.15 12.81 9.75
N LYS A 282 26.19 12.10 9.28
CA LYS A 282 26.65 10.85 9.92
C LYS A 282 27.02 11.08 11.37
N ARG A 283 27.81 12.13 11.67
CA ARG A 283 28.23 12.45 13.04
C ARG A 283 27.04 12.77 13.95
N ILE A 284 26.02 13.45 13.45
CA ILE A 284 24.80 13.73 14.23
C ILE A 284 24.00 12.44 14.44
N GLY A 285 23.88 11.59 13.41
CA GLY A 285 23.23 10.28 13.51
C GLY A 285 23.89 9.38 14.55
N ASP A 286 25.23 9.32 14.56
CA ASP A 286 26.01 8.51 15.50
C ASP A 286 25.84 9.00 16.96
N LEU A 287 25.69 10.31 17.19
CA LEU A 287 25.44 10.89 18.53
C LEU A 287 24.08 10.48 19.13
N GLN A 288 23.15 9.99 18.30
CA GLN A 288 21.83 9.54 18.73
C GLN A 288 21.66 8.02 18.64
N ALA A 289 22.71 7.30 18.20
CA ALA A 289 22.71 5.84 18.12
C ALA A 289 22.46 5.23 19.52
N GLY A 290 21.38 4.44 19.65
CA GLY A 290 20.94 3.81 20.90
C GLY A 290 19.63 4.34 21.49
N LYS A 291 19.00 5.35 20.89
CA LYS A 291 17.65 5.79 21.27
C LYS A 291 16.62 5.33 20.23
N ASN A 292 15.54 4.67 20.65
CA ASN A 292 14.45 4.22 19.78
C ASN A 292 13.55 5.36 19.25
N THR A 293 13.96 6.63 19.41
CA THR A 293 13.16 7.80 19.03
C THR A 293 14.04 8.90 18.45
N ILE A 294 13.62 9.48 17.32
CA ILE A 294 14.25 10.66 16.71
C ILE A 294 13.84 11.92 17.51
N SER A 295 14.80 12.75 17.91
CA SER A 295 14.51 14.01 18.60
C SER A 295 14.00 15.09 17.63
N LYS A 296 13.13 16.00 18.11
CA LYS A 296 12.62 17.12 17.29
C LYS A 296 13.73 17.97 16.64
N PRO A 297 14.86 18.29 17.30
CA PRO A 297 15.96 19.02 16.67
C PRO A 297 16.60 18.27 15.50
N MET A 298 16.70 16.94 15.58
CA MET A 298 17.25 16.13 14.48
C MET A 298 16.33 16.19 13.26
N VAL A 299 15.02 16.03 13.47
CA VAL A 299 14.01 16.18 12.41
C VAL A 299 14.14 17.56 11.73
N ALA A 300 14.34 18.61 12.53
CA ALA A 300 14.55 19.96 12.00
C ALA A 300 15.82 20.09 11.15
N ILE A 301 16.94 19.45 11.55
CA ILE A 301 18.19 19.44 10.76
C ILE A 301 17.97 18.76 9.41
N PHE A 302 17.14 17.73 9.33
CA PHE A 302 16.87 17.04 8.07
C PHE A 302 15.99 17.83 7.14
N PHE A 303 14.91 18.42 7.66
CA PHE A 303 14.12 19.35 6.87
C PHE A 303 14.95 20.55 6.41
N LEU A 304 15.83 21.09 7.26
CA LEU A 304 16.73 22.16 6.87
C LEU A 304 17.69 21.71 5.76
N THR A 305 18.27 20.52 5.89
CA THR A 305 19.16 19.94 4.86
C THR A 305 18.42 19.77 3.54
N LEU A 306 17.22 19.19 3.58
CA LEU A 306 16.33 19.02 2.42
C LEU A 306 16.04 20.36 1.75
N ILE A 307 15.55 21.35 2.51
CA ILE A 307 15.14 22.65 1.97
C ILE A 307 16.35 23.41 1.41
N LEU A 308 17.48 23.44 2.12
CA LEU A 308 18.70 24.11 1.63
C LEU A 308 19.23 23.45 0.36
N SER A 309 19.18 22.13 0.29
CA SER A 309 19.62 21.36 -0.87
C SER A 309 18.72 21.56 -2.09
N ALA A 310 17.39 21.51 -1.90
CA ALA A 310 16.41 21.82 -2.93
C ALA A 310 16.55 23.28 -3.42
N TYR A 311 16.69 24.23 -2.49
CA TYR A 311 16.94 25.64 -2.83
C TYR A 311 18.23 25.83 -3.63
N ALA A 312 19.34 25.25 -3.18
CA ALA A 312 20.64 25.40 -3.85
C ALA A 312 20.59 24.89 -5.30
N THR A 313 19.96 23.74 -5.53
CA THR A 313 19.84 23.16 -6.88
C THR A 313 18.90 23.93 -7.80
N GLU A 314 17.84 24.52 -7.27
CA GLU A 314 16.97 25.45 -8.01
C GLU A 314 17.73 26.71 -8.43
N VAL A 315 18.50 27.31 -7.51
CA VAL A 315 19.32 28.51 -7.78
C VAL A 315 20.45 28.24 -8.78
N ILE A 316 21.06 27.06 -8.74
CA ILE A 316 22.08 26.64 -9.73
C ILE A 316 21.47 26.50 -11.14
N GLY A 317 20.15 26.35 -11.25
CA GLY A 317 19.45 26.22 -12.53
C GLY A 317 19.20 24.78 -12.97
N ILE A 318 19.31 23.80 -12.06
CA ILE A 318 18.93 22.40 -12.31
C ILE A 318 17.42 22.28 -12.07
N HIS A 319 17.04 21.75 -10.91
CA HIS A 319 15.67 21.70 -10.41
C HIS A 319 15.74 21.27 -8.94
N ALA A 320 14.86 21.81 -8.09
CA ALA A 320 14.78 21.51 -6.66
C ALA A 320 14.70 20.01 -6.32
N LEU A 321 14.11 19.20 -7.20
CA LEU A 321 13.91 17.76 -7.02
C LEU A 321 15.24 16.99 -6.99
N PHE A 322 16.24 17.45 -7.76
CA PHE A 322 17.59 16.87 -7.72
C PHE A 322 18.25 17.10 -6.36
N GLY A 323 18.06 18.29 -5.79
CA GLY A 323 18.52 18.60 -4.43
C GLY A 323 17.87 17.68 -3.41
N ALA A 324 16.54 17.60 -3.44
CA ALA A 324 15.78 16.73 -2.55
C ALA A 324 16.25 15.27 -2.60
N PHE A 325 16.41 14.71 -3.79
CA PHE A 325 16.94 13.36 -3.98
C PHE A 325 18.35 13.20 -3.41
N MET A 326 19.27 14.13 -3.72
CA MET A 326 20.64 14.09 -3.21
C MET A 326 20.69 14.22 -1.68
N ALA A 327 19.85 15.06 -1.08
CA ALA A 327 19.75 15.19 0.38
C ALA A 327 19.31 13.87 1.03
N GLY A 328 18.37 13.15 0.42
CA GLY A 328 17.96 11.83 0.88
C GLY A 328 19.05 10.78 0.72
N ALA A 329 19.73 10.76 -0.44
CA ALA A 329 20.75 9.77 -0.77
C ALA A 329 22.02 9.86 0.11
N ILE A 330 22.31 11.03 0.70
CA ILE A 330 23.45 11.21 1.61
C ILE A 330 23.11 10.98 3.09
N MET A 331 21.86 10.62 3.42
CA MET A 331 21.45 10.37 4.80
C MET A 331 22.25 9.21 5.41
N PRO A 332 22.41 9.18 6.75
CA PRO A 332 23.15 8.12 7.42
C PRO A 332 22.61 6.73 7.08
N GLU A 333 23.51 5.76 6.88
CA GLU A 333 23.18 4.39 6.46
C GLU A 333 22.42 3.55 7.51
N ASN A 334 22.15 4.10 8.70
CA ASN A 334 21.37 3.42 9.72
C ASN A 334 19.92 3.24 9.25
N THR A 335 19.56 2.00 8.89
CA THR A 335 18.26 1.64 8.33
C THR A 335 17.11 2.03 9.25
N LYS A 336 17.17 1.65 10.54
CA LYS A 336 16.16 1.99 11.54
C LYS A 336 15.88 3.49 11.61
N PHE A 337 16.92 4.29 11.44
CA PHE A 337 16.82 5.74 11.51
C PHE A 337 16.20 6.34 10.24
N ARG A 338 16.54 5.81 9.05
CA ARG A 338 15.89 6.17 7.79
C ARG A 338 14.41 5.82 7.82
N THR A 339 14.07 4.58 8.20
CA THR A 339 12.67 4.10 8.29
C THR A 339 11.84 4.99 9.22
N LEU A 340 12.30 5.25 10.45
CA LEU A 340 11.57 6.11 11.40
C LEU A 340 11.30 7.54 10.91
N PHE A 341 12.14 8.07 10.01
CA PHE A 341 11.91 9.37 9.40
C PHE A 341 11.01 9.27 8.17
N ILE A 342 11.23 8.27 7.31
CA ILE A 342 10.37 7.97 6.16
C ILE A 342 8.93 7.85 6.62
N ASP A 343 8.63 7.00 7.62
CA ASP A 343 7.28 6.78 8.15
C ASP A 343 6.57 8.07 8.58
N LYS A 344 7.32 9.10 9.02
CA LYS A 344 6.74 10.38 9.47
C LYS A 344 6.36 11.31 8.32
N VAL A 345 7.06 11.21 7.19
CA VAL A 345 6.93 12.14 6.07
C VAL A 345 6.16 11.51 4.92
N GLU A 346 6.28 10.21 4.77
CA GLU A 346 5.68 9.43 3.69
C GLU A 346 4.17 9.57 3.65
N ASP A 347 3.47 9.37 4.77
CA ASP A 347 2.02 9.51 4.79
C ASP A 347 1.57 10.87 4.24
N VAL A 348 2.20 11.96 4.68
CA VAL A 348 1.86 13.30 4.20
C VAL A 348 2.22 13.47 2.72
N ALA A 349 3.39 12.98 2.30
CA ALA A 349 3.84 13.09 0.93
C ALA A 349 2.95 12.28 -0.02
N LEU A 350 2.72 10.98 0.25
CA LEU A 350 2.00 10.05 -0.61
C LEU A 350 0.49 10.18 -0.52
N VAL A 351 -0.08 10.40 0.68
CA VAL A 351 -1.54 10.39 0.85
C VAL A 351 -2.17 11.72 0.45
N LEU A 352 -1.49 12.82 0.79
CA LEU A 352 -2.03 14.18 0.65
C LEU A 352 -1.43 14.92 -0.55
N LEU A 353 -0.10 14.98 -0.66
CA LEU A 353 0.55 15.91 -1.60
C LEU A 353 0.78 15.32 -2.99
N LEU A 354 1.12 14.04 -3.09
CA LEU A 354 1.43 13.38 -4.36
C LEU A 354 0.20 13.28 -5.30
N PRO A 355 -1.03 13.01 -4.81
CA PRO A 355 -2.21 13.07 -5.65
C PRO A 355 -2.43 14.46 -6.28
N LEU A 356 -2.01 15.53 -5.61
CA LEU A 356 -2.07 16.89 -6.18
C LEU A 356 -1.17 17.01 -7.41
N PHE A 357 0.02 16.39 -7.40
CA PHE A 357 0.93 16.40 -8.55
C PHE A 357 0.36 15.61 -9.74
N PHE A 358 -0.14 14.39 -9.50
CA PHE A 358 -0.71 13.59 -10.58
C PHE A 358 -1.95 14.24 -11.17
N VAL A 359 -2.83 14.78 -10.32
CA VAL A 359 -4.01 15.48 -10.82
C VAL A 359 -3.63 16.77 -11.54
N PHE A 360 -2.70 17.57 -11.01
CA PHE A 360 -2.21 18.77 -11.69
C PHE A 360 -1.63 18.45 -13.08
N THR A 361 -0.86 17.37 -13.20
CA THR A 361 -0.36 16.87 -14.49
C THR A 361 -1.51 16.48 -15.42
N GLY A 362 -2.53 15.80 -14.90
CA GLY A 362 -3.74 15.46 -15.66
C GLY A 362 -4.54 16.69 -16.10
N LEU A 363 -4.66 17.73 -15.26
CA LEU A 363 -5.31 19.01 -15.60
C LEU A 363 -4.61 19.71 -16.77
N ARG A 364 -3.28 19.56 -16.90
CA ARG A 364 -2.49 20.07 -18.03
C ARG A 364 -2.62 19.22 -19.29
N THR A 365 -3.01 17.95 -19.15
CA THR A 365 -3.14 17.01 -20.27
C THR A 365 -4.44 17.27 -21.05
N GLN A 366 -4.31 17.88 -22.22
CA GLN A 366 -5.44 18.21 -23.09
C GLN A 366 -5.58 17.19 -24.22
N ILE A 367 -6.24 16.06 -23.96
CA ILE A 367 -6.47 15.00 -24.96
C ILE A 367 -7.33 15.53 -26.12
N GLY A 368 -8.22 16.49 -25.85
CA GLY A 368 -9.01 17.17 -26.87
C GLY A 368 -8.20 18.04 -27.84
N LEU A 369 -6.87 18.10 -27.74
CA LEU A 369 -6.01 18.63 -28.82
C LEU A 369 -5.74 17.58 -29.90
N LEU A 370 -5.85 16.30 -29.58
CA LEU A 370 -5.64 15.17 -30.50
C LEU A 370 -6.93 14.88 -31.29
N ASN A 371 -7.45 15.88 -32.00
CA ASN A 371 -8.73 15.76 -32.73
C ASN A 371 -8.58 15.19 -34.14
N ASP A 372 -7.36 15.14 -34.66
CA ASP A 372 -7.07 14.64 -35.99
C ASP A 372 -6.51 13.21 -35.97
N SER A 373 -6.85 12.42 -36.98
CA SER A 373 -6.33 11.06 -37.14
C SER A 373 -4.80 11.03 -37.24
N HIS A 374 -4.18 12.09 -37.80
CA HIS A 374 -2.73 12.22 -37.89
C HIS A 374 -2.08 12.28 -36.50
N LEU A 375 -2.65 13.04 -35.57
CA LEU A 375 -2.13 13.22 -34.22
C LEU A 375 -2.16 11.91 -33.42
N TRP A 376 -3.22 11.12 -33.56
CA TRP A 376 -3.29 9.78 -32.98
C TRP A 376 -2.30 8.80 -33.62
N MET A 377 -2.05 8.92 -34.93
CA MET A 377 -1.03 8.12 -35.62
C MET A 377 0.37 8.46 -35.10
N THR A 378 0.68 9.75 -34.90
CA THR A 378 1.94 10.20 -34.29
C THR A 378 2.06 9.71 -32.85
N ALA A 379 1.00 9.82 -32.04
CA ALA A 379 0.98 9.27 -30.68
C ALA A 379 1.24 7.74 -30.68
N GLY A 380 0.61 7.00 -31.60
CA GLY A 380 0.84 5.58 -31.78
C GLY A 380 2.28 5.25 -32.18
N PHE A 381 2.89 6.06 -33.04
CA PHE A 381 4.30 5.93 -33.42
C PHE A 381 5.23 6.20 -32.23
N ILE A 382 4.95 7.24 -31.44
CA ILE A 382 5.67 7.55 -30.19
C ILE A 382 5.62 6.35 -29.23
N ILE A 383 4.44 5.78 -29.00
CA ILE A 383 4.25 4.60 -28.14
C ILE A 383 5.04 3.41 -28.69
N LEU A 384 4.96 3.16 -30.00
CA LEU A 384 5.68 2.06 -30.64
C LEU A 384 7.18 2.23 -30.46
N THR A 385 7.73 3.43 -30.69
CA THR A 385 9.15 3.73 -30.48
C THR A 385 9.54 3.55 -29.02
N ALA A 386 8.72 4.02 -28.07
CA ALA A 386 8.99 3.86 -26.64
C ALA A 386 9.05 2.39 -26.24
N VAL A 387 8.06 1.58 -26.65
CA VAL A 387 8.02 0.14 -26.36
C VAL A 387 9.20 -0.57 -27.03
N LEU A 388 9.42 -0.38 -28.33
CA LEU A 388 10.54 -1.03 -29.02
C LEU A 388 11.90 -0.64 -28.42
N GLY A 389 12.11 0.65 -28.13
CA GLY A 389 13.36 1.10 -27.57
C GLY A 389 13.61 0.56 -26.18
N LYS A 390 12.60 0.60 -25.31
CA LYS A 390 12.78 0.32 -23.90
C LYS A 390 12.52 -1.14 -23.53
N PHE A 391 11.37 -1.68 -23.93
CA PHE A 391 11.05 -3.09 -23.71
C PHE A 391 12.02 -4.00 -24.47
N ALA A 392 12.17 -3.79 -25.77
CA ALA A 392 13.01 -4.68 -26.57
C ALA A 392 14.51 -4.43 -26.31
N GLY A 393 14.92 -3.16 -26.14
CA GLY A 393 16.30 -2.82 -25.79
C GLY A 393 16.77 -3.52 -24.51
N SER A 394 16.01 -3.41 -23.42
CA SER A 394 16.37 -4.06 -22.16
C SER A 394 16.27 -5.59 -22.22
N ALA A 395 15.28 -6.16 -22.90
CA ALA A 395 15.16 -7.61 -23.07
C ALA A 395 16.32 -8.22 -23.89
N LEU A 396 16.70 -7.57 -24.99
CA LEU A 396 17.81 -8.01 -25.84
C LEU A 396 19.15 -7.89 -25.11
N THR A 397 19.37 -6.79 -24.37
CA THR A 397 20.59 -6.64 -23.56
C THR A 397 20.65 -7.68 -22.45
N ALA A 398 19.54 -7.91 -21.73
CA ALA A 398 19.48 -8.97 -20.72
C ALA A 398 19.82 -10.34 -21.33
N ARG A 399 19.30 -10.63 -22.52
CA ARG A 399 19.59 -11.87 -23.24
C ARG A 399 21.06 -11.99 -23.63
N PHE A 400 21.68 -10.90 -24.07
CA PHE A 400 23.10 -10.83 -24.44
C PHE A 400 24.03 -11.10 -23.26
N VAL A 401 23.64 -10.64 -22.06
CA VAL A 401 24.38 -10.85 -20.81
C VAL A 401 24.15 -12.26 -20.21
N GLY A 402 23.39 -13.13 -20.90
CA GLY A 402 23.25 -14.55 -20.54
C GLY A 402 21.99 -14.91 -19.76
N ILE A 403 21.07 -13.96 -19.54
CA ILE A 403 19.75 -14.21 -18.93
C ILE A 403 18.85 -14.98 -19.93
N ASN A 404 18.02 -15.89 -19.43
CA ASN A 404 17.14 -16.69 -20.28
C ASN A 404 16.00 -15.85 -20.89
N TRP A 405 15.39 -16.31 -21.99
CA TRP A 405 14.37 -15.53 -22.72
C TRP A 405 13.16 -15.12 -21.87
N LYS A 406 12.70 -15.98 -20.96
CA LYS A 406 11.56 -15.66 -20.08
C LYS A 406 11.91 -14.49 -19.15
N GLU A 407 13.05 -14.59 -18.48
CA GLU A 407 13.56 -13.58 -17.56
C GLU A 407 13.92 -12.30 -18.30
N SER A 408 14.55 -12.39 -19.48
CA SER A 408 14.86 -11.25 -20.34
C SER A 408 13.63 -10.47 -20.75
N LEU A 409 12.57 -11.15 -21.22
CA LEU A 409 11.30 -10.49 -21.57
C LEU A 409 10.60 -9.90 -20.33
N THR A 410 10.75 -10.56 -19.18
CA THR A 410 10.22 -10.06 -17.90
C THR A 410 10.94 -8.78 -17.46
N ILE A 411 12.27 -8.72 -17.61
CA ILE A 411 13.06 -7.49 -17.43
C ILE A 411 12.58 -6.43 -18.41
N GLY A 412 12.37 -6.79 -19.68
CA GLY A 412 11.78 -5.93 -20.71
C GLY A 412 10.47 -5.26 -20.27
N ALA A 413 9.52 -6.08 -19.82
CA ALA A 413 8.22 -5.63 -19.33
C ALA A 413 8.37 -4.67 -18.15
N LEU A 414 9.20 -5.04 -17.16
CA LEU A 414 9.39 -4.25 -15.95
C LEU A 414 10.10 -2.93 -16.25
N MET A 415 11.19 -2.92 -17.02
CA MET A 415 11.92 -1.71 -17.40
C MET A 415 11.08 -0.74 -18.25
N ASN A 416 10.05 -1.23 -18.96
CA ASN A 416 9.13 -0.37 -19.72
C ASN A 416 8.13 0.39 -18.82
N THR A 417 8.15 0.15 -17.51
CA THR A 417 7.27 0.82 -16.56
C THR A 417 7.63 2.30 -16.44
N ARG A 418 6.64 3.13 -16.76
CA ARG A 418 6.68 4.57 -16.57
C ARG A 418 5.87 5.00 -15.35
N GLY A 419 5.90 6.28 -15.04
CA GLY A 419 5.14 6.81 -13.93
C GLY A 419 5.65 8.16 -13.53
N LEU A 420 5.68 8.39 -12.22
CA LEU A 420 5.97 9.68 -11.60
C LEU A 420 7.21 10.39 -12.18
N MET A 421 8.32 9.66 -12.30
CA MET A 421 9.60 10.23 -12.76
C MET A 421 9.54 10.81 -14.16
N GLU A 422 8.86 10.12 -15.08
CA GLU A 422 8.67 10.62 -16.43
C GLU A 422 7.78 11.86 -16.45
N LEU A 423 6.67 11.86 -15.69
CA LEU A 423 5.77 13.00 -15.61
C LEU A 423 6.44 14.25 -15.07
N ILE A 424 7.37 14.10 -14.12
CA ILE A 424 8.19 15.22 -13.67
C ILE A 424 8.92 15.84 -14.86
N VAL A 425 9.59 15.02 -15.66
CA VAL A 425 10.37 15.49 -16.82
C VAL A 425 9.48 16.10 -17.89
N LEU A 426 8.30 15.53 -18.13
CA LEU A 426 7.32 16.12 -19.04
C LEU A 426 6.84 17.49 -18.55
N ASN A 427 6.53 17.63 -17.25
CA ASN A 427 6.11 18.92 -16.69
C ASN A 427 7.23 19.95 -16.77
N ILE A 428 8.48 19.57 -16.48
CA ILE A 428 9.64 20.45 -16.61
C ILE A 428 9.82 20.89 -18.06
N GLY A 429 9.75 19.97 -19.02
CA GLY A 429 9.87 20.29 -20.44
C GLY A 429 8.74 21.20 -20.93
N TYR A 430 7.53 21.01 -20.42
CA TYR A 430 6.38 21.87 -20.69
C TYR A 430 6.54 23.26 -20.06
N ASP A 431 6.97 23.35 -18.80
CA ASP A 431 7.20 24.61 -18.08
C ASP A 431 8.35 25.43 -18.68
N LEU A 432 9.36 24.76 -19.24
CA LEU A 432 10.45 25.40 -20.00
C LEU A 432 10.04 25.80 -21.42
N GLY A 433 8.82 25.46 -21.86
CA GLY A 433 8.33 25.76 -23.20
C GLY A 433 8.97 24.92 -24.30
N VAL A 434 9.66 23.83 -23.96
CA VAL A 434 10.28 22.92 -24.94
C VAL A 434 9.25 21.97 -25.55
N LEU A 435 8.24 21.57 -24.78
CA LEU A 435 7.16 20.69 -25.22
C LEU A 435 5.90 21.49 -25.49
N SER A 436 5.35 21.35 -26.71
CA SER A 436 4.02 21.86 -27.04
C SER A 436 2.93 21.09 -26.27
N PRO A 437 1.74 21.70 -26.07
CA PRO A 437 0.60 21.02 -25.44
C PRO A 437 0.23 19.67 -26.08
N GLU A 438 0.33 19.58 -27.40
CA GLU A 438 0.03 18.39 -28.19
C GLU A 438 1.03 17.27 -27.88
N ILE A 439 2.34 17.53 -27.98
CA ILE A 439 3.36 16.52 -27.67
C ILE A 439 3.36 16.16 -26.20
N PHE A 440 3.14 17.13 -25.31
CA PHE A 440 2.99 16.85 -23.89
C PHE A 440 1.85 15.85 -23.64
N ALA A 441 0.69 16.05 -24.26
CA ALA A 441 -0.43 15.12 -24.16
C ALA A 441 -0.08 13.72 -24.74
N MET A 442 0.57 13.65 -25.90
CA MET A 442 1.00 12.38 -26.49
C MET A 442 1.99 11.61 -25.59
N LEU A 443 2.94 12.30 -24.97
CA LEU A 443 3.91 11.70 -24.06
C LEU A 443 3.28 11.25 -22.74
N VAL A 444 2.31 11.99 -22.21
CA VAL A 444 1.52 11.54 -21.04
C VAL A 444 0.70 10.29 -21.38
N ILE A 445 0.08 10.24 -22.56
CA ILE A 445 -0.62 9.03 -23.03
C ILE A 445 0.35 7.86 -23.17
N MET A 446 1.56 8.09 -23.70
CA MET A 446 2.59 7.06 -23.78
C MET A 446 3.00 6.54 -22.39
N ALA A 447 3.19 7.43 -21.42
CA ALA A 447 3.48 7.07 -20.04
C ALA A 447 2.39 6.17 -19.45
N LEU A 448 1.12 6.56 -19.59
CA LEU A 448 -0.03 5.79 -19.11
C LEU A 448 -0.12 4.42 -19.79
N PHE A 449 0.03 4.39 -21.13
CA PHE A 449 -0.10 3.17 -21.92
C PHE A 449 0.98 2.15 -21.57
N THR A 450 2.24 2.59 -21.50
CA THR A 450 3.38 1.71 -21.23
C THR A 450 3.34 1.11 -19.83
N THR A 451 2.90 1.86 -18.82
CA THR A 451 2.69 1.33 -17.46
C THR A 451 1.50 0.38 -17.40
N PHE A 452 0.37 0.74 -18.02
CA PHE A 452 -0.81 -0.13 -18.07
C PHE A 452 -0.51 -1.47 -18.77
N MET A 453 0.36 -1.44 -19.78
CA MET A 453 0.82 -2.60 -20.53
C MET A 453 1.70 -3.55 -19.70
N THR A 454 2.45 -3.07 -18.71
CA THR A 454 3.38 -3.90 -17.91
C THR A 454 2.69 -5.10 -17.27
N GLY A 455 1.57 -4.90 -16.57
CA GLY A 455 0.84 -5.97 -15.89
C GLY A 455 0.39 -7.10 -16.84
N PRO A 456 -0.38 -6.80 -17.90
CA PRO A 456 -0.77 -7.76 -18.93
C PRO A 456 0.42 -8.40 -19.66
N ALA A 457 1.50 -7.66 -19.93
CA ALA A 457 2.70 -8.20 -20.57
C ALA A 457 3.35 -9.29 -19.70
N LEU A 458 3.45 -9.06 -18.38
CA LEU A 458 3.97 -10.06 -17.43
C LEU A 458 3.10 -11.32 -17.40
N ASP A 459 1.77 -11.16 -17.39
CA ASP A 459 0.84 -12.28 -17.38
C ASP A 459 0.93 -13.08 -18.70
N PHE A 460 1.08 -12.39 -19.83
CA PHE A 460 1.27 -12.99 -21.15
C PHE A 460 2.61 -13.72 -21.29
N ILE A 461 3.71 -13.14 -20.79
CA ILE A 461 5.03 -13.80 -20.76
C ILE A 461 4.94 -15.08 -19.89
N ASN A 462 4.30 -15.00 -18.73
CA ASN A 462 4.10 -16.17 -17.88
C ASN A 462 3.22 -17.25 -18.54
N PHE A 463 2.24 -16.85 -19.35
CA PHE A 463 1.40 -17.75 -20.12
C PHE A 463 2.18 -18.44 -21.25
N ILE A 464 2.96 -17.69 -22.05
CA ILE A 464 3.77 -18.24 -23.15
C ILE A 464 4.84 -19.18 -22.60
N PHE A 465 5.57 -18.73 -21.59
CA PHE A 465 6.63 -19.50 -20.94
C PHE A 465 6.10 -20.25 -19.73
N LYS A 466 4.83 -20.69 -19.79
CA LYS A 466 4.25 -21.61 -18.82
C LYS A 466 5.04 -22.91 -18.94
N SER A 467 6.10 -22.99 -18.16
CA SER A 467 6.91 -24.17 -18.04
C SER A 467 5.97 -25.30 -17.64
N LYS A 468 5.91 -26.33 -18.48
CA LYS A 468 5.36 -27.65 -18.15
C LYS A 468 6.24 -28.37 -17.11
N LYS A 469 7.10 -27.64 -16.39
CA LYS A 469 8.25 -28.14 -15.65
C LYS A 469 8.60 -27.22 -14.48
N ASN A 470 7.63 -27.02 -13.60
CA ASN A 470 7.80 -26.60 -12.18
C ASN A 470 6.65 -27.14 -11.29
N GLN A 471 5.88 -28.11 -11.79
CA GLN A 471 5.01 -28.95 -10.95
C GLN A 471 5.70 -30.25 -10.52
N ASP A 472 6.90 -30.57 -11.03
CA ASP A 472 7.54 -31.88 -10.85
C ASP A 472 8.92 -31.88 -10.16
N GLU A 473 9.39 -30.76 -9.61
CA GLU A 473 10.62 -30.73 -8.79
C GLU A 473 10.32 -30.21 -7.38
N SER A 474 9.53 -30.99 -6.65
CA SER A 474 9.63 -31.25 -5.19
C SER A 474 8.38 -31.94 -4.60
N ILE A 475 7.44 -32.40 -5.43
CA ILE A 475 6.32 -33.24 -4.98
C ILE A 475 6.19 -34.43 -5.94
N GLN A 476 7.25 -35.24 -6.01
CA GLN A 476 7.15 -36.57 -6.58
C GLN A 476 6.67 -37.50 -5.45
N ASP A 477 5.43 -37.98 -5.60
CA ASP A 477 4.81 -39.11 -4.92
C ASP A 477 5.15 -39.33 -3.43
N ASN A 478 4.38 -38.65 -2.58
CA ASN A 478 3.84 -39.30 -1.38
C ASN A 478 2.38 -38.85 -1.26
N ASP A 479 1.50 -39.57 -1.95
CA ASP A 479 0.05 -39.43 -1.95
C ASP A 479 -0.59 -39.74 -0.57
N SER A 480 0.20 -39.66 0.51
CA SER A 480 -0.16 -40.09 1.87
C SER A 480 0.25 -39.13 2.99
N LYS A 481 0.87 -37.97 2.69
CA LYS A 481 1.25 -37.01 3.76
C LYS A 481 0.07 -36.11 4.11
N TYR A 482 -0.25 -36.02 5.39
CA TYR A 482 -1.24 -35.07 5.90
C TYR A 482 -0.64 -33.66 5.98
N ARG A 483 -1.23 -32.70 5.27
CA ARG A 483 -0.70 -31.35 5.08
C ARG A 483 -1.55 -30.33 5.83
N VAL A 484 -0.93 -29.60 6.74
CA VAL A 484 -1.60 -28.54 7.52
C VAL A 484 -1.03 -27.18 7.13
N LEU A 485 -1.91 -26.24 6.76
CA LEU A 485 -1.56 -24.84 6.53
C LEU A 485 -1.95 -24.02 7.75
N LEU A 486 -1.02 -23.23 8.29
CA LEU A 486 -1.26 -22.26 9.35
C LEU A 486 -1.26 -20.88 8.72
N SER A 487 -2.30 -20.06 8.92
CA SER A 487 -2.28 -18.65 8.50
C SER A 487 -2.40 -17.76 9.73
N PHE A 488 -1.46 -16.83 9.89
CA PHE A 488 -1.38 -15.96 11.05
C PHE A 488 -0.95 -14.53 10.68
N ASP A 489 -1.39 -13.57 11.48
CA ASP A 489 -1.12 -12.14 11.35
C ASP A 489 -0.03 -11.66 12.33
N LYS A 490 0.12 -12.34 13.48
CA LYS A 490 1.11 -12.02 14.52
C LYS A 490 2.02 -13.20 14.83
N PRO A 491 3.28 -12.97 15.25
CA PRO A 491 4.24 -14.04 15.54
C PRO A 491 3.75 -15.03 16.61
N GLU A 492 3.11 -14.52 17.66
CA GLU A 492 2.52 -15.30 18.77
C GLU A 492 1.38 -16.22 18.31
N SER A 493 0.61 -15.77 17.32
CA SER A 493 -0.48 -16.55 16.74
C SER A 493 0.08 -17.72 15.93
N GLY A 494 1.15 -17.48 15.16
CA GLY A 494 1.83 -18.53 14.42
C GLY A 494 2.36 -19.66 15.31
N SER A 495 3.01 -19.33 16.43
CA SER A 495 3.52 -20.34 17.38
C SER A 495 2.40 -21.14 18.05
N THR A 496 1.29 -20.48 18.39
CA THR A 496 0.12 -21.16 18.99
C THR A 496 -0.53 -22.13 18.01
N LEU A 497 -0.74 -21.71 16.76
CA LEU A 497 -1.27 -22.58 15.71
C LEU A 497 -0.32 -23.74 15.40
N LEU A 498 0.99 -23.53 15.49
CA LEU A 498 1.99 -24.58 15.32
C LEU A 498 1.89 -25.64 16.43
N LYS A 499 1.75 -25.22 17.70
CA LYS A 499 1.50 -26.15 18.82
C LYS A 499 0.23 -26.97 18.59
N LEU A 500 -0.85 -26.32 18.15
CA LEU A 500 -2.10 -27.02 17.83
C LEU A 500 -1.91 -28.04 16.70
N ALA A 501 -1.27 -27.65 15.60
CA ALA A 501 -0.98 -28.54 14.48
C ALA A 501 -0.09 -29.72 14.89
N HIS A 502 0.87 -29.48 15.79
CA HIS A 502 1.70 -30.54 16.36
C HIS A 502 0.86 -31.57 17.14
N ASN A 503 -0.11 -31.14 17.96
CA ASN A 503 -1.00 -32.06 18.69
C ASN A 503 -1.80 -32.97 17.72
N PHE A 504 -2.16 -32.48 16.53
CA PHE A 504 -2.84 -33.29 15.50
C PHE A 504 -1.94 -34.25 14.73
N THR A 505 -0.63 -34.02 14.71
CA THR A 505 0.29 -34.66 13.75
C THR A 505 1.55 -35.25 14.37
N HIS A 506 1.75 -35.12 15.69
CA HIS A 506 3.00 -35.42 16.38
C HIS A 506 3.61 -36.78 15.98
N LYS A 507 2.83 -37.87 16.00
CA LYS A 507 3.31 -39.23 15.67
C LYS A 507 3.28 -39.62 14.19
N MET A 508 2.93 -38.69 13.28
CA MET A 508 2.90 -38.94 11.83
C MET A 508 4.30 -38.84 11.20
N ASN A 509 5.26 -39.61 11.71
CA ASN A 509 6.69 -39.57 11.37
C ASN A 509 6.92 -39.63 9.85
N GLY A 510 7.35 -38.52 9.23
CA GLY A 510 7.57 -38.40 7.78
C GLY A 510 6.31 -38.29 6.92
N ASN A 511 5.13 -38.62 7.48
CA ASN A 511 3.82 -38.59 6.82
C ASN A 511 3.01 -37.31 7.11
N LYS A 512 3.71 -36.22 7.42
CA LYS A 512 3.13 -34.90 7.62
C LYS A 512 3.93 -33.80 6.93
N SER A 513 3.27 -32.69 6.65
CA SER A 513 3.90 -31.44 6.27
C SER A 513 3.13 -30.29 6.91
N ILE A 514 3.84 -29.35 7.53
CA ILE A 514 3.24 -28.16 8.12
C ILE A 514 3.83 -26.95 7.42
N THR A 515 2.96 -26.13 6.84
CA THR A 515 3.33 -24.85 6.24
C THR A 515 2.79 -23.73 7.14
N ALA A 516 3.68 -22.86 7.61
CA ALA A 516 3.31 -21.64 8.33
C ALA A 516 3.33 -20.47 7.35
N MET A 517 2.22 -19.75 7.24
CA MET A 517 2.04 -18.67 6.28
C MET A 517 1.68 -17.35 6.96
N ASN A 518 2.33 -16.29 6.51
CA ASN A 518 1.98 -14.91 6.85
C ASN A 518 1.75 -14.13 5.55
N ILE A 519 0.60 -13.45 5.47
CA ILE A 519 0.27 -12.57 4.35
C ILE A 519 0.20 -11.14 4.89
N ALA A 520 1.09 -10.28 4.41
CA ALA A 520 1.20 -8.91 4.86
C ALA A 520 0.61 -7.92 3.83
N PRO A 521 -0.10 -6.87 4.26
CA PRO A 521 -0.66 -5.85 3.37
C PRO A 521 0.45 -5.05 2.69
N VAL A 522 0.36 -4.85 1.37
CA VAL A 522 1.38 -4.12 0.57
C VAL A 522 1.52 -2.66 1.02
N ASP A 523 0.44 -2.03 1.47
CA ASP A 523 0.43 -0.61 1.84
C ASP A 523 1.17 -0.31 3.17
N GLU A 524 1.54 -1.33 3.95
CA GLU A 524 2.27 -1.18 5.22
C GLU A 524 3.77 -1.49 5.09
N MET A 525 4.27 -1.82 3.90
CA MET A 525 5.62 -2.35 3.70
C MET A 525 6.44 -1.60 2.66
N HIS A 526 7.51 -0.96 3.15
CA HIS A 526 8.64 -0.51 2.33
C HIS A 526 9.36 -1.69 1.67
N ALA A 527 9.72 -1.55 0.39
CA ALA A 527 10.37 -2.62 -0.39
C ALA A 527 11.69 -3.14 0.23
N TYR A 528 12.31 -2.36 1.11
CA TYR A 528 13.60 -2.65 1.74
C TYR A 528 13.50 -3.34 3.12
N ASP A 529 12.37 -3.24 3.83
CA ASP A 529 12.20 -3.77 5.20
C ASP A 529 11.46 -5.12 5.25
N ILE A 530 11.06 -5.66 4.09
CA ILE A 530 10.28 -6.92 4.00
C ILE A 530 11.00 -8.11 4.63
N ASN A 531 12.33 -8.19 4.51
CA ASN A 531 13.09 -9.31 5.08
C ASN A 531 13.13 -9.23 6.61
N GLU A 532 13.34 -8.04 7.18
CA GLU A 532 13.31 -7.84 8.64
C GLU A 532 11.90 -8.06 9.20
N TYR A 533 10.87 -7.61 8.46
CA TYR A 533 9.48 -7.89 8.78
C TYR A 533 9.19 -9.40 8.76
N GLU A 534 9.50 -10.11 7.66
CA GLU A 534 9.31 -11.56 7.56
C GLU A 534 10.04 -12.30 8.68
N GLU A 535 11.33 -12.02 8.90
CA GLU A 535 12.11 -12.64 9.98
C GLU A 535 11.43 -12.44 11.33
N SER A 536 10.97 -11.21 11.63
CA SER A 536 10.25 -10.91 12.86
C SER A 536 8.91 -11.67 12.98
N GLN A 537 8.20 -11.89 11.88
CA GLN A 537 6.92 -12.62 11.87
C GLN A 537 7.11 -14.12 12.12
N PHE A 538 8.16 -14.71 11.56
CA PHE A 538 8.41 -16.15 11.68
C PHE A 538 9.27 -16.54 12.88
N GLN A 539 9.89 -15.58 13.59
CA GLN A 539 10.78 -15.86 14.71
C GLN A 539 10.16 -16.82 15.74
N ASN A 540 8.98 -16.50 16.26
CA ASN A 540 8.29 -17.34 17.26
C ASN A 540 7.90 -18.73 16.70
N VAL A 541 7.56 -18.81 15.42
CA VAL A 541 7.23 -20.08 14.74
C VAL A 541 8.47 -20.96 14.65
N ILE A 542 9.60 -20.38 14.24
CA ILE A 542 10.88 -21.08 14.10
C ILE A 542 11.38 -21.55 15.47
N GLU A 543 11.38 -20.69 16.48
CA GLU A 543 11.74 -21.05 17.86
C GLU A 543 10.87 -22.21 18.38
N THR A 544 9.55 -22.10 18.22
CA THR A 544 8.61 -23.17 18.63
C THR A 544 8.82 -24.46 17.83
N SER A 545 9.20 -24.37 16.55
CA SER A 545 9.49 -25.54 15.72
C SER A 545 10.72 -26.30 16.21
N HIS A 546 11.75 -25.58 16.69
CA HIS A 546 12.93 -26.18 17.31
C HIS A 546 12.59 -26.85 18.64
N ASP A 547 11.81 -26.19 19.50
CA ASP A 547 11.37 -26.74 20.79
C ASP A 547 10.56 -28.04 20.62
N LEU A 548 9.76 -28.12 19.55
CA LEU A 548 8.93 -29.27 19.21
C LEU A 548 9.63 -30.32 18.31
N ASN A 549 10.90 -30.09 17.96
CA ASN A 549 11.66 -30.90 16.99
C ASN A 549 10.86 -31.20 15.71
N LEU A 550 10.31 -30.15 15.10
CA LEU A 550 9.35 -30.21 14.01
C LEU A 550 9.86 -29.41 12.80
N GLU A 551 9.87 -30.01 11.62
CA GLU A 551 10.17 -29.30 10.38
C GLU A 551 8.95 -28.50 9.90
N VAL A 552 9.12 -27.20 9.69
CA VAL A 552 8.07 -26.27 9.25
C VAL A 552 8.54 -25.53 8.02
N THR A 553 7.71 -25.52 6.98
CA THR A 553 7.93 -24.67 5.80
C THR A 553 7.33 -23.30 6.05
N THR A 554 8.10 -22.23 5.92
CA THR A 554 7.59 -20.85 6.01
C THR A 554 7.18 -20.34 4.64
N LEU A 555 6.06 -19.61 4.58
CA LEU A 555 5.55 -19.00 3.36
C LEU A 555 5.14 -17.56 3.65
N PHE A 556 5.89 -16.60 3.11
CA PHE A 556 5.57 -15.19 3.21
C PHE A 556 4.99 -14.66 1.90
N LYS A 557 3.93 -13.85 1.96
CA LYS A 557 3.37 -13.18 0.79
C LYS A 557 2.98 -11.74 1.09
N ALA A 558 3.38 -10.81 0.23
CA ALA A 558 2.82 -9.46 0.23
C ALA A 558 1.56 -9.45 -0.64
N SER A 559 0.45 -8.90 -0.14
CA SER A 559 -0.82 -8.90 -0.86
C SER A 559 -1.62 -7.60 -0.71
N THR A 560 -2.31 -7.22 -1.79
CA THR A 560 -3.37 -6.19 -1.78
C THR A 560 -4.76 -6.79 -1.55
N ASP A 561 -4.89 -8.12 -1.59
CA ASP A 561 -6.12 -8.89 -1.38
C ASP A 561 -5.79 -10.19 -0.63
N ILE A 562 -5.62 -10.05 0.69
CA ILE A 562 -5.19 -11.12 1.60
C ILE A 562 -6.16 -12.31 1.54
N GLU A 563 -7.46 -12.03 1.46
CA GLU A 563 -8.54 -13.02 1.48
C GLU A 563 -8.48 -13.91 0.24
N SER A 564 -8.40 -13.30 -0.95
CA SER A 564 -8.28 -14.04 -2.20
C SER A 564 -6.98 -14.83 -2.26
N ASP A 565 -5.88 -14.27 -1.76
CA ASP A 565 -4.58 -14.94 -1.77
C ASP A 565 -4.50 -16.13 -0.82
N LEU A 566 -4.96 -15.98 0.43
CA LEU A 566 -5.06 -17.07 1.40
C LEU A 566 -5.92 -18.20 0.83
N THR A 567 -7.09 -17.87 0.29
CA THR A 567 -8.00 -18.87 -0.28
C THR A 567 -7.37 -19.56 -1.50
N SER A 568 -6.73 -18.80 -2.40
CA SER A 568 -6.07 -19.37 -3.58
C SER A 568 -4.91 -20.29 -3.20
N ILE A 569 -4.11 -19.94 -2.20
CA ILE A 569 -2.99 -20.77 -1.73
C ILE A 569 -3.54 -22.04 -1.09
N THR A 570 -4.54 -21.90 -0.22
CA THR A 570 -5.18 -23.01 0.47
C THR A 570 -5.77 -24.02 -0.52
N ASN A 571 -6.58 -23.55 -1.48
CA ASN A 571 -7.26 -24.41 -2.44
C ASN A 571 -6.32 -25.07 -3.47
N LYS A 572 -5.17 -24.44 -3.78
CA LYS A 572 -4.20 -24.98 -4.76
C LYS A 572 -3.09 -25.81 -4.13
N GLY A 573 -2.83 -25.65 -2.83
CA GLY A 573 -1.71 -26.29 -2.13
C GLY A 573 -1.93 -27.75 -1.73
N HIS A 574 -3.10 -28.33 -2.04
CA HIS A 574 -3.50 -29.69 -1.63
C HIS A 574 -3.36 -29.90 -0.10
N TYR A 575 -3.81 -28.93 0.69
CA TYR A 575 -3.81 -29.02 2.15
C TYR A 575 -5.03 -29.81 2.65
N ASP A 576 -4.89 -30.54 3.75
CA ASP A 576 -5.98 -31.30 4.38
C ASP A 576 -6.71 -30.49 5.48
N LEU A 577 -6.02 -29.49 6.05
CA LEU A 577 -6.55 -28.64 7.11
C LEU A 577 -5.91 -27.25 7.05
N LEU A 578 -6.75 -26.22 7.01
CA LEU A 578 -6.33 -24.83 7.27
C LEU A 578 -6.60 -24.49 8.73
N LEU A 579 -5.59 -23.99 9.45
CA LEU A 579 -5.72 -23.45 10.80
C LEU A 579 -5.53 -21.93 10.78
N ILE A 580 -6.49 -21.22 11.36
CA ILE A 580 -6.48 -19.77 11.56
C ILE A 580 -6.89 -19.44 12.99
N MET A 581 -6.47 -18.27 13.51
CA MET A 581 -7.06 -17.76 14.75
C MET A 581 -8.35 -16.97 14.47
N LEU A 582 -9.27 -16.98 15.43
CA LEU A 582 -10.44 -16.09 15.39
C LEU A 582 -9.97 -14.64 15.53
N GLY A 583 -10.18 -13.83 14.49
CA GLY A 583 -9.72 -12.45 14.43
C GLY A 583 -10.34 -11.56 15.51
N LYS A 584 -9.50 -10.78 16.20
CA LYS A 584 -9.84 -9.40 16.56
C LYS A 584 -9.44 -8.57 15.33
N SER A 585 -10.42 -8.07 14.59
CA SER A 585 -10.28 -7.18 13.41
C SER A 585 -8.87 -6.58 13.26
N MET A 586 -8.12 -7.04 12.25
CA MET A 586 -6.74 -6.60 11.97
C MET A 586 -6.60 -5.10 11.65
N TYR A 587 -7.72 -4.38 11.48
CA TYR A 587 -7.73 -2.93 11.26
C TYR A 587 -7.39 -2.08 12.49
N GLU A 588 -7.17 -2.64 13.69
CA GLU A 588 -6.91 -1.84 14.90
C GLU A 588 -5.58 -1.03 14.89
N GLY A 589 -4.70 -1.27 13.91
CA GLY A 589 -3.39 -0.60 13.78
C GLY A 589 -3.35 0.65 12.89
N SER A 590 -4.26 0.79 11.91
CA SER A 590 -4.21 1.92 10.97
C SER A 590 -4.99 3.12 11.48
N LEU A 591 -4.54 4.33 11.12
CA LEU A 591 -5.26 5.58 11.34
C LEU A 591 -6.70 5.50 10.80
N LEU A 592 -6.89 4.76 9.69
CA LEU A 592 -8.19 4.44 9.11
C LEU A 592 -9.05 3.55 10.03
N GLY A 593 -8.49 2.53 10.67
CA GLY A 593 -9.24 1.69 11.62
C GLY A 593 -9.61 2.40 12.92
N ARG A 594 -8.81 3.38 13.36
CA ARG A 594 -9.16 4.28 14.49
C ARG A 594 -10.23 5.32 14.13
N LEU A 595 -10.24 5.82 12.89
CA LEU A 595 -11.24 6.77 12.39
C LEU A 595 -12.56 6.07 11.99
N LEU A 596 -12.48 4.87 11.42
CA LEU A 596 -13.63 4.07 10.95
C LEU A 596 -14.16 3.09 12.00
N GLY A 597 -13.54 2.97 13.17
CA GLY A 597 -14.01 2.16 14.31
C GLY A 597 -15.43 2.53 14.81
N PHE A 598 -16.03 3.59 14.28
CA PHE A 598 -17.44 3.95 14.47
C PHE A 598 -18.38 3.55 13.31
N THR A 599 -17.88 2.92 12.24
CA THR A 599 -18.67 2.71 11.00
C THR A 599 -18.56 1.35 10.32
N THR A 600 -17.75 0.40 10.81
CA THR A 600 -17.76 -0.99 10.27
C THR A 600 -19.08 -1.75 10.49
N LYS A 601 -20.08 -1.12 11.11
CA LYS A 601 -21.48 -1.59 11.09
C LYS A 601 -22.26 -1.21 9.82
N ILE A 602 -21.71 -0.48 8.85
CA ILE A 602 -22.51 0.01 7.73
C ILE A 602 -21.73 -0.05 6.39
N ILE A 603 -22.33 -0.78 5.44
CA ILE A 603 -22.13 -0.75 3.97
C ILE A 603 -21.01 -1.64 3.38
N ASN A 604 -21.35 -2.90 3.10
CA ASN A 604 -20.69 -3.70 2.05
C ASN A 604 -21.48 -3.53 0.71
N PRO A 605 -20.84 -3.09 -0.40
CA PRO A 605 -21.50 -2.88 -1.70
C PRO A 605 -22.16 -4.15 -2.29
N GLU A 606 -21.58 -5.34 -2.06
CA GLU A 606 -22.13 -6.60 -2.55
C GLU A 606 -23.43 -6.97 -1.80
N LYS A 607 -23.52 -6.60 -0.51
CA LYS A 607 -24.77 -6.70 0.26
C LYS A 607 -25.84 -5.79 -0.31
N LEU A 608 -25.51 -4.56 -0.73
CA LEU A 608 -26.47 -3.64 -1.33
C LEU A 608 -27.07 -4.21 -2.63
N LEU A 609 -26.24 -4.82 -3.47
CA LEU A 609 -26.69 -5.44 -4.72
C LEU A 609 -27.61 -6.65 -4.50
N ASN A 610 -27.32 -7.47 -3.48
CA ASN A 610 -28.14 -8.63 -3.10
C ASN A 610 -29.42 -8.23 -2.33
N THR A 611 -29.39 -7.09 -1.63
CA THR A 611 -30.55 -6.53 -0.92
C THR A 611 -31.54 -5.88 -1.90
N VAL A 612 -31.05 -5.20 -2.95
CA VAL A 612 -31.87 -4.66 -4.05
C VAL A 612 -32.53 -5.78 -4.88
N LYS A 613 -31.95 -6.99 -4.87
CA LYS A 613 -32.55 -8.22 -5.43
C LYS A 613 -33.44 -9.00 -4.45
N GLY A 614 -33.72 -8.45 -3.26
CA GLY A 614 -34.66 -9.02 -2.29
C GLY A 614 -34.18 -10.26 -1.53
N LYS A 615 -32.86 -10.49 -1.42
CA LYS A 615 -32.30 -11.73 -0.84
C LYS A 615 -31.43 -11.58 0.43
N GLY A 616 -31.42 -10.44 1.14
CA GLY A 616 -30.57 -10.33 2.34
C GLY A 616 -30.97 -9.29 3.39
N ASN A 617 -30.73 -9.60 4.67
CA ASN A 617 -30.90 -8.72 5.83
C ASN A 617 -29.62 -7.90 6.12
N ILE A 618 -29.79 -6.65 6.55
CA ILE A 618 -28.73 -5.65 6.77
C ILE A 618 -27.86 -5.96 8.01
N PHE A 619 -28.42 -6.65 9.01
CA PHE A 619 -27.74 -7.01 10.26
C PHE A 619 -27.43 -8.51 10.28
N ASN A 620 -26.15 -8.88 10.20
CA ASN A 620 -25.73 -10.27 10.29
C ASN A 620 -25.36 -10.57 11.76
N ASN A 621 -26.14 -11.40 12.45
CA ASN A 621 -25.78 -11.97 13.76
C ASN A 621 -24.81 -13.15 13.55
N SER A 622 -23.69 -12.91 12.87
CA SER A 622 -22.65 -13.93 12.71
C SER A 622 -21.72 -13.90 13.92
N PRO A 623 -21.33 -15.06 14.48
CA PRO A 623 -20.32 -15.14 15.52
C PRO A 623 -18.88 -14.92 14.99
N PHE A 624 -18.71 -14.86 13.67
CA PHE A 624 -17.44 -14.64 12.97
C PHE A 624 -17.39 -13.26 12.32
N ASP A 625 -16.19 -12.69 12.24
CA ASP A 625 -15.93 -11.46 11.49
C ASP A 625 -16.02 -11.69 9.96
N ASP A 626 -16.11 -10.59 9.20
CA ASP A 626 -16.29 -10.67 7.74
C ASP A 626 -15.12 -11.39 7.05
N PHE A 627 -13.89 -11.22 7.56
CA PHE A 627 -12.70 -11.91 7.07
C PHE A 627 -12.82 -13.43 7.20
N THR A 628 -13.14 -13.93 8.40
CA THR A 628 -13.32 -15.37 8.66
C THR A 628 -14.47 -15.93 7.82
N LEU A 629 -15.58 -15.19 7.68
CA LEU A 629 -16.70 -15.62 6.84
C LEU A 629 -16.30 -15.80 5.37
N GLN A 630 -15.51 -14.87 4.82
CA GLN A 630 -15.04 -14.98 3.44
C GLN A 630 -14.11 -16.18 3.23
N ILE A 631 -13.25 -16.49 4.20
CA ILE A 631 -12.41 -17.69 4.16
C ILE A 631 -13.32 -18.92 4.16
N LEU A 632 -14.27 -19.01 5.10
CA LEU A 632 -15.18 -20.15 5.20
C LEU A 632 -16.01 -20.38 3.92
N ASP A 633 -16.44 -19.32 3.25
CA ASP A 633 -17.26 -19.39 2.03
C ASP A 633 -16.47 -19.82 0.79
N LYS A 634 -15.18 -19.47 0.71
CA LYS A 634 -14.35 -19.67 -0.50
C LYS A 634 -13.37 -20.84 -0.40
N THR A 635 -13.19 -21.43 0.79
CA THR A 635 -12.21 -22.51 1.02
C THR A 635 -12.86 -23.88 0.84
N ASN A 636 -12.20 -24.76 0.07
CA ASN A 636 -12.75 -26.08 -0.28
C ASN A 636 -12.22 -27.22 0.62
N ILE A 637 -11.58 -26.89 1.73
CA ILE A 637 -11.00 -27.84 2.69
C ILE A 637 -11.48 -27.49 4.10
N PRO A 638 -11.40 -28.42 5.07
CA PRO A 638 -11.71 -28.11 6.46
C PRO A 638 -10.89 -26.93 7.00
N VAL A 639 -11.57 -26.03 7.71
CA VAL A 639 -10.99 -24.86 8.36
C VAL A 639 -11.17 -24.99 9.87
N GLY A 640 -10.07 -25.02 10.61
CA GLY A 640 -10.04 -24.93 12.07
C GLY A 640 -9.76 -23.50 12.52
N ILE A 641 -10.72 -22.92 13.24
CA ILE A 641 -10.65 -21.56 13.78
C ILE A 641 -10.40 -21.66 15.28
N LEU A 642 -9.22 -21.22 15.73
CA LEU A 642 -8.84 -21.24 17.13
C LEU A 642 -9.28 -19.96 17.85
N VAL A 643 -10.11 -20.10 18.88
CA VAL A 643 -10.37 -19.09 19.90
C VAL A 643 -9.40 -19.34 21.05
N GLU A 644 -8.39 -18.49 21.14
CA GLU A 644 -7.26 -18.67 22.04
C GLU A 644 -7.54 -18.13 23.45
N LYS A 645 -7.25 -18.97 24.46
CA LYS A 645 -7.35 -18.64 25.88
C LYS A 645 -6.18 -19.33 26.62
N ASP A 646 -4.95 -18.89 26.33
CA ASP A 646 -3.68 -19.41 26.89
C ASP A 646 -3.44 -20.89 26.56
N PHE A 647 -3.60 -21.25 25.27
CA PHE A 647 -3.46 -22.63 24.79
C PHE A 647 -2.01 -23.12 24.86
N LYS A 648 -1.79 -24.29 25.48
CA LYS A 648 -0.46 -24.92 25.62
C LYS A 648 -0.37 -26.29 24.96
N ALA A 649 -1.31 -27.17 25.27
CA ALA A 649 -1.41 -28.52 24.74
C ALA A 649 -2.89 -28.94 24.68
N ALA A 650 -3.19 -30.05 24.01
CA ALA A 650 -4.53 -30.61 23.93
C ALA A 650 -4.60 -31.97 24.66
N ASP A 651 -4.24 -32.01 25.95
CA ASP A 651 -4.18 -33.27 26.70
C ASP A 651 -5.57 -33.70 27.18
N LYS A 652 -6.40 -32.78 27.66
CA LYS A 652 -7.81 -32.98 28.00
C LYS A 652 -8.69 -32.19 27.05
N VAL A 653 -9.42 -32.91 26.21
CA VAL A 653 -10.20 -32.32 25.12
C VAL A 653 -11.67 -32.64 25.33
N PHE A 654 -12.48 -31.60 25.27
CA PHE A 654 -13.91 -31.67 25.46
C PHE A 654 -14.66 -31.50 24.13
N VAL A 655 -15.58 -32.41 23.81
CA VAL A 655 -16.34 -32.44 22.54
C VAL A 655 -17.84 -32.45 22.83
N PRO A 656 -18.52 -31.30 22.81
CA PRO A 656 -19.98 -31.25 22.95
C PRO A 656 -20.66 -31.63 21.63
N ILE A 657 -21.51 -32.65 21.68
CA ILE A 657 -22.34 -33.11 20.57
C ILE A 657 -23.77 -32.61 20.78
N PHE A 658 -24.19 -31.62 20.01
CA PHE A 658 -25.56 -31.10 20.04
C PHE A 658 -26.44 -31.75 18.96
N ASN A 659 -25.83 -32.10 17.83
CA ASN A 659 -26.52 -32.54 16.63
C ASN A 659 -25.81 -33.74 15.99
N LEU A 660 -26.51 -34.55 15.18
CA LEU A 660 -25.90 -35.63 14.41
C LEU A 660 -24.79 -35.11 13.46
N SER A 661 -24.89 -33.87 13.01
CA SER A 661 -23.87 -33.23 12.17
C SER A 661 -22.55 -32.95 12.91
N ASP A 662 -22.48 -33.09 14.23
CA ASP A 662 -21.24 -32.85 14.98
C ASP A 662 -20.33 -34.09 15.01
N PHE A 663 -20.79 -35.25 14.53
CA PHE A 663 -20.01 -36.50 14.66
C PHE A 663 -18.71 -36.54 13.86
N TYR A 664 -18.58 -35.73 12.81
CA TYR A 664 -17.30 -35.63 12.09
C TYR A 664 -16.17 -35.10 13.00
N LEU A 665 -16.50 -34.39 14.09
CA LEU A 665 -15.53 -33.95 15.10
C LEU A 665 -14.82 -35.14 15.77
N LEU A 666 -15.43 -36.32 15.79
CA LEU A 666 -14.82 -37.54 16.33
C LEU A 666 -13.61 -38.00 15.51
N GLU A 667 -13.52 -37.64 14.23
CA GLU A 667 -12.31 -37.90 13.44
C GLU A 667 -11.12 -37.07 13.96
N TYR A 668 -11.35 -35.81 14.29
CA TYR A 668 -10.34 -34.93 14.89
C TYR A 668 -9.98 -35.38 16.31
N ALA A 669 -10.98 -35.81 17.10
CA ALA A 669 -10.73 -36.40 18.42
C ALA A 669 -9.87 -37.66 18.32
N LYS A 670 -10.16 -38.54 17.35
CA LYS A 670 -9.33 -39.73 17.06
C LYS A 670 -7.90 -39.35 16.67
N ARG A 671 -7.70 -38.28 15.88
CA ARG A 671 -6.36 -37.78 15.54
C ARG A 671 -5.60 -37.29 16.77
N LEU A 672 -6.26 -36.59 17.69
CA LEU A 672 -5.67 -36.12 18.95
C LEU A 672 -5.29 -37.29 19.86
N ILE A 673 -6.14 -38.32 19.98
CA ILE A 673 -5.80 -39.56 20.69
C ILE A 673 -4.55 -40.20 20.09
N ASN A 674 -4.54 -40.41 18.77
CA ASN A 674 -3.45 -41.13 18.10
C ASN A 674 -2.11 -40.37 18.19
N ASN A 675 -2.13 -39.05 18.04
CA ASN A 675 -0.92 -38.23 17.94
C ASN A 675 -0.45 -37.65 19.28
N ASN A 676 -1.36 -37.29 20.17
CA ASN A 676 -1.06 -36.63 21.44
C ASN A 676 -1.43 -37.46 22.70
N ASN A 677 -2.00 -38.66 22.54
CA ASN A 677 -2.57 -39.44 23.66
C ASN A 677 -3.63 -38.66 24.47
N SER A 678 -4.36 -37.77 23.81
CA SER A 678 -5.37 -36.93 24.46
C SER A 678 -6.49 -37.75 25.09
N GLN A 679 -6.93 -37.30 26.26
CA GLN A 679 -8.15 -37.75 26.93
C GLN A 679 -9.34 -36.97 26.37
N ILE A 680 -10.27 -37.67 25.71
CA ILE A 680 -11.44 -37.07 25.06
C ILE A 680 -12.67 -37.27 25.93
N ILE A 681 -13.31 -36.17 26.31
CA ILE A 681 -14.59 -36.16 27.03
C ILE A 681 -15.68 -35.76 26.04
N ILE A 682 -16.56 -36.70 25.70
CA ILE A 682 -17.67 -36.46 24.79
C ILE A 682 -18.93 -36.17 25.61
N LEU A 683 -19.53 -34.99 25.41
CA LEU A 683 -20.80 -34.64 26.03
C LEU A 683 -21.96 -34.89 25.08
N ASP A 684 -22.87 -35.77 25.47
CA ASP A 684 -24.11 -36.04 24.74
C ASP A 684 -25.20 -35.01 25.13
N ALA A 685 -25.01 -33.76 24.71
CA ALA A 685 -25.83 -32.63 25.17
C ALA A 685 -27.33 -32.79 24.82
N ALA A 686 -27.64 -33.49 23.72
CA ALA A 686 -28.99 -33.69 23.23
C ALA A 686 -29.44 -35.18 23.19
N GLY A 687 -28.73 -36.08 23.86
CA GLY A 687 -29.08 -37.51 23.91
C GLY A 687 -28.96 -38.26 22.57
N GLN A 688 -28.16 -37.73 21.64
CA GLN A 688 -27.97 -38.26 20.28
C GLN A 688 -27.16 -39.55 20.28
N ILE A 689 -26.16 -39.67 21.16
CA ILE A 689 -25.28 -40.86 21.21
C ILE A 689 -26.07 -42.07 21.71
N ARG A 690 -26.94 -41.88 22.70
CA ARG A 690 -27.77 -42.98 23.24
C ARG A 690 -28.71 -43.60 22.19
N ASN A 691 -29.14 -42.81 21.23
CA ASN A 691 -30.20 -43.16 20.28
C ASN A 691 -29.68 -43.57 18.89
N ASN A 692 -28.38 -43.46 18.61
CA ASN A 692 -27.80 -43.76 17.30
C ASN A 692 -26.78 -44.92 17.36
N ILE A 693 -27.05 -46.00 16.63
CA ILE A 693 -26.24 -47.22 16.62
C ILE A 693 -24.89 -47.00 15.92
N GLU A 694 -24.88 -46.27 14.80
CA GLU A 694 -23.65 -46.02 14.01
C GLU A 694 -22.62 -45.26 14.84
N VAL A 695 -23.09 -44.30 15.64
CA VAL A 695 -22.24 -43.50 16.54
C VAL A 695 -21.64 -44.34 17.65
N LYS A 696 -22.44 -45.24 18.24
CA LYS A 696 -21.92 -46.18 19.25
C LYS A 696 -20.86 -47.09 18.67
N GLU A 697 -21.05 -47.60 17.45
CA GLU A 697 -20.03 -48.40 16.77
C GLU A 697 -18.78 -47.57 16.45
N LEU A 698 -18.93 -46.31 16.04
CA LEU A 698 -17.79 -45.42 15.82
C LEU A 698 -16.96 -45.20 17.11
N ILE A 699 -17.62 -44.88 18.22
CA ILE A 699 -16.95 -44.71 19.52
C ILE A 699 -16.29 -46.02 19.96
N ARG A 700 -17.00 -47.15 19.83
CA ARG A 700 -16.47 -48.48 20.15
C ARG A 700 -15.25 -48.83 19.29
N SER A 701 -15.25 -48.44 18.02
CA SER A 701 -14.11 -48.65 17.12
C SER A 701 -12.88 -47.84 17.56
N ILE A 702 -13.08 -46.64 18.12
CA ILE A 702 -11.98 -45.84 18.65
C ILE A 702 -11.48 -46.44 19.96
N GLU A 703 -12.37 -46.86 20.87
CA GLU A 703 -12.00 -47.50 22.14
C GLU A 703 -11.28 -48.84 21.94
N GLN A 704 -11.60 -49.60 20.89
CA GLN A 704 -10.89 -50.83 20.55
C GLN A 704 -9.43 -50.57 20.17
N VAL A 705 -9.14 -49.44 19.53
CA VAL A 705 -7.79 -49.07 19.08
C VAL A 705 -7.03 -48.30 20.16
N ALA A 706 -7.73 -47.49 20.96
CA ALA A 706 -7.19 -46.66 22.02
C ALA A 706 -8.04 -46.77 23.29
N PRO A 707 -7.87 -47.86 24.07
CA PRO A 707 -8.66 -48.07 25.28
C PRO A 707 -8.40 -46.98 26.31
N ASN A 708 -9.42 -46.64 27.10
CA ASN A 708 -9.36 -45.67 28.20
C ASN A 708 -8.99 -44.21 27.80
N HIS A 709 -9.22 -43.82 26.54
CA HIS A 709 -9.02 -42.44 26.08
C HIS A 709 -10.32 -41.67 25.84
N ILE A 710 -11.48 -42.35 25.85
CA ILE A 710 -12.79 -41.72 25.68
C ILE A 710 -13.58 -41.86 26.98
N THR A 711 -14.16 -40.75 27.44
CA THR A 711 -15.12 -40.72 28.55
C THR A 711 -16.43 -40.09 28.07
N LEU A 712 -17.55 -40.80 28.26
CA LEU A 712 -18.89 -40.26 27.97
C LEU A 712 -19.41 -39.47 29.18
N TYR A 713 -19.53 -38.16 29.01
CA TYR A 713 -20.11 -37.27 30.03
C TYR A 713 -21.61 -37.13 29.78
N ASN A 714 -22.40 -37.56 30.76
CA ASN A 714 -23.86 -37.70 30.65
C ASN A 714 -24.62 -36.69 31.54
N GLU A 715 -23.93 -35.77 32.19
CA GLU A 715 -24.56 -34.81 33.08
C GLU A 715 -25.29 -33.72 32.30
N LYS A 716 -26.48 -33.35 32.77
CA LYS A 716 -27.34 -32.33 32.12
C LYS A 716 -26.86 -30.89 32.37
N LYS A 717 -25.96 -30.68 33.32
CA LYS A 717 -25.40 -29.36 33.65
C LYS A 717 -23.89 -29.43 33.56
N ILE A 718 -23.30 -28.48 32.85
CA ILE A 718 -21.85 -28.34 32.74
C ILE A 718 -21.40 -27.41 33.87
N GLU A 719 -20.57 -27.93 34.77
CA GLU A 719 -20.02 -27.16 35.87
C GLU A 719 -18.80 -26.33 35.42
N LYS A 720 -18.59 -25.18 36.05
CA LYS A 720 -17.45 -24.31 35.76
C LYS A 720 -16.10 -24.98 36.04
N GLU A 721 -16.04 -25.78 37.11
CA GLU A 721 -14.85 -26.54 37.48
C GLU A 721 -14.47 -27.56 36.40
N PHE A 722 -15.47 -28.21 35.79
CA PHE A 722 -15.26 -29.10 34.67
C PHE A 722 -14.62 -28.36 33.49
N LEU A 723 -15.17 -27.23 33.05
CA LEU A 723 -14.65 -26.48 31.90
C LEU A 723 -13.23 -25.97 32.14
N ASN A 724 -12.94 -25.47 33.34
CA ASN A 724 -11.60 -25.02 33.72
C ASN A 724 -10.57 -26.15 33.77
N SER A 725 -11.01 -27.42 33.88
CA SER A 725 -10.13 -28.59 33.90
C SER A 725 -9.77 -29.12 32.50
N GLN A 726 -10.37 -28.56 31.45
CA GLN A 726 -10.13 -28.93 30.06
C GLN A 726 -9.12 -27.97 29.41
N ASP A 727 -8.29 -28.49 28.50
CA ASP A 727 -7.33 -27.67 27.77
C ASP A 727 -7.90 -27.12 26.46
N LEU A 728 -8.74 -27.91 25.79
CA LEU A 728 -9.32 -27.60 24.49
C LEU A 728 -10.78 -28.04 24.38
N MET A 729 -11.64 -27.19 23.84
CA MET A 729 -12.98 -27.57 23.38
C MET A 729 -12.98 -27.71 21.85
N LEU A 730 -13.50 -28.81 21.32
CA LEU A 730 -13.66 -29.05 19.89
C LEU A 730 -15.14 -28.97 19.51
N ILE A 731 -15.52 -28.02 18.65
CA ILE A 731 -16.93 -27.75 18.32
C ILE A 731 -17.12 -27.46 16.83
N SER A 732 -18.29 -27.76 16.27
CA SER A 732 -18.61 -27.40 14.88
C SER A 732 -18.97 -25.92 14.76
N SER A 733 -18.72 -25.32 13.59
CA SER A 733 -19.10 -23.91 13.31
C SER A 733 -20.59 -23.64 13.51
N LYS A 734 -21.44 -24.61 13.17
CA LYS A 734 -22.90 -24.55 13.37
C LYS A 734 -23.29 -24.59 14.85
N SER A 735 -22.68 -25.50 15.62
CA SER A 735 -22.97 -25.62 17.06
C SER A 735 -22.41 -24.44 17.85
N TRP A 736 -21.25 -23.91 17.46
CA TRP A 736 -20.71 -22.67 18.01
C TRP A 736 -21.67 -21.48 17.83
N LYS A 737 -22.22 -21.32 16.63
CA LYS A 737 -23.23 -20.28 16.35
C LYS A 737 -24.45 -20.42 17.25
N ASN A 738 -25.02 -21.62 17.36
CA ASN A 738 -26.15 -21.88 18.26
C ASN A 738 -25.83 -21.56 19.72
N LEU A 739 -24.62 -21.87 20.18
CA LEU A 739 -24.17 -21.64 21.55
C LEU A 739 -24.10 -20.13 21.88
N ILE A 740 -23.61 -19.32 20.92
CA ILE A 740 -23.59 -17.86 21.03
C ILE A 740 -25.01 -17.27 20.96
N ASP A 741 -25.82 -17.70 20.00
CA ASP A 741 -27.19 -17.19 19.81
C ASP A 741 -28.08 -17.45 21.03
N THR A 742 -27.84 -18.57 21.74
CA THR A 742 -28.56 -18.94 22.97
C THR A 742 -28.02 -18.28 24.24
N LYS A 743 -26.95 -17.46 24.13
CA LYS A 743 -26.28 -16.77 25.26
C LYS A 743 -25.98 -17.71 26.43
N SER A 744 -25.40 -18.85 26.12
CA SER A 744 -25.20 -19.89 27.11
C SER A 744 -24.28 -19.45 28.25
N LEU A 745 -24.66 -19.78 29.50
CA LEU A 745 -24.01 -19.28 30.73
C LEU A 745 -22.54 -19.70 30.91
N TRP A 746 -22.06 -20.64 30.11
CA TRP A 746 -20.72 -21.23 30.20
C TRP A 746 -19.71 -20.59 29.23
N LEU A 747 -20.14 -19.71 28.32
CA LEU A 747 -19.26 -19.00 27.36
C LEU A 747 -18.11 -18.23 28.04
N SER A 748 -18.30 -17.76 29.27
CA SER A 748 -17.26 -17.08 30.05
C SER A 748 -16.11 -18.00 30.47
N ASP A 749 -16.42 -19.27 30.67
CA ASP A 749 -15.57 -20.24 31.36
C ASP A 749 -15.07 -21.35 30.43
N ILE A 750 -15.40 -21.31 29.14
CA ILE A 750 -14.87 -22.26 28.16
C ILE A 750 -13.34 -22.19 28.08
N PRO A 751 -12.66 -23.33 27.84
CA PRO A 751 -11.23 -23.36 27.56
C PRO A 751 -10.94 -22.77 26.17
N SER A 752 -9.67 -22.85 25.73
CA SER A 752 -9.35 -22.59 24.32
C SER A 752 -10.24 -23.45 23.43
N THR A 753 -10.78 -22.88 22.35
CA THR A 753 -11.82 -23.53 21.56
C THR A 753 -11.40 -23.62 20.11
N LEU A 754 -11.33 -24.84 19.58
CA LEU A 754 -11.14 -25.09 18.16
C LEU A 754 -12.50 -25.33 17.49
N ILE A 755 -12.89 -24.38 16.65
CA ILE A 755 -14.12 -24.44 15.88
C ILE A 755 -13.77 -25.01 14.50
N ILE A 756 -14.30 -26.19 14.18
CA ILE A 756 -14.07 -26.80 12.86
C ILE A 756 -15.26 -26.48 11.94
N SER A 757 -14.96 -26.00 10.74
CA SER A 757 -15.92 -25.89 9.65
C SER A 757 -15.47 -26.75 8.49
N ASN A 758 -16.31 -27.70 8.09
CA ASN A 758 -16.12 -28.43 6.84
C ASN A 758 -16.85 -27.71 5.70
N PRO A 759 -16.33 -27.79 4.45
CA PRO A 759 -16.97 -27.24 3.26
C PRO A 759 -18.36 -27.80 2.98
#